data_AF-A0A2V6N9P9-F1
#
_entry.id   AF-A0A2V6N9P9-F1
#
_cell.length_a   1.000
_cell.length_b   1.000
_cell.length_c   1.000
_cell.angle_alpha   90.00
_cell.angle_beta   90.00
_cell.angle_gamma   90.00
#
_symmetry.space_group_name_H-M   'P 1'
#
loop_
_entity.id
_entity.type
_entity.pdbx_description
1 polymer ?
#
loop_
_entity_poly.entity_id
_entity_poly.type
_entity_poly.pdbx_seq_one_letter_code
_entity_poly.pdbx_strand_id
1 'polypeptide(L)'
;VALNLGSPINGSINLLLNSEGTVQVNGNVTVDSFNAFLNGDFQQGSGVVTARDVTINSIGGNVAFDLSRFANLAGGGGTIMINANGSLAITPNGSDPTTRISITANAGTIDFNSSSLFHFDFSNSDFVSLTAGAGGIQAPNVEFIGPNLTLRSGGDINLFDTRLPSVKGQPIFSGLIDANGSIIANGDIQTAVLTAGGDISDGGIIFAGDISAGGNISAHRIIASGGSINAGENISSGSGPIELRSSSSAPSGNLTAGGDLFVGGGIFSGGAPTAITVSGNLSAPGLIAGTVSVGGQMKIANITGTSVSAVAANTITAGSILMVDAPALIPNYLVSSDQNGVTPSDFTLTTGSLTSVGPRIPIINANGTSAFSNPNSNPGSGGRISLNILGAGLTVGPLGDLSSITSNGGNFNFGGAYGGGNGGTINITAAGPITIDSPIEATSGRVLDGTRTAGNGGAITLNSLNDAVAINSRLQASSADPAITTARRRSANGGNVTLKSGKPSGVAINISNTGELLSLLDAAAPGPAGKVTILATGANSGARVNGTLRADRGTIDIRHTGDAGQINLGGPGASDAIDAHGDVIKVAALGNNGVLTIGNGLLSADTTLKLYSPGNNGTVNFVADVTLGGASTKIIAGNTINIFNGVVVTVGGSHPASVFTNNANYSGFGGNGSRTGTFGGAGANNPLPLNQAPPLDGPGAKL
;
A
#
# COMPACT_ATOMS: atom_id res chain seq x y z
N VAL A 1 27.36 -55.95 -32.63
CA VAL A 1 26.72 -57.28 -32.44
C VAL A 1 25.77 -57.23 -31.25
N ALA A 2 24.52 -57.71 -31.37
CA ALA A 2 23.55 -57.73 -30.26
C ALA A 2 23.87 -58.84 -29.24
N LEU A 3 23.58 -58.58 -27.96
CA LEU A 3 23.79 -59.50 -26.84
C LEU A 3 22.45 -59.85 -26.17
N ASN A 4 22.07 -61.13 -26.20
CA ASN A 4 20.87 -61.63 -25.56
C ASN A 4 21.23 -62.64 -24.47
N LEU A 5 20.92 -62.31 -23.21
CA LEU A 5 21.12 -63.18 -22.06
C LEU A 5 19.88 -64.06 -21.83
N GLY A 6 19.87 -65.25 -22.43
CA GLY A 6 18.74 -66.19 -22.31
C GLY A 6 18.72 -67.05 -21.03
N SER A 7 19.88 -67.31 -20.43
CA SER A 7 20.02 -68.22 -19.28
C SER A 7 20.28 -67.46 -17.97
N PRO A 8 19.89 -68.00 -16.80
CA PRO A 8 20.16 -67.35 -15.52
C PRO A 8 21.65 -67.20 -15.21
N ILE A 9 22.03 -66.10 -14.55
CA ILE A 9 23.38 -65.84 -14.02
C ILE A 9 23.28 -65.65 -12.51
N ASN A 10 23.98 -66.50 -11.74
CA ASN A 10 24.05 -66.44 -10.28
C ASN A 10 25.50 -66.60 -9.80
N GLY A 11 25.83 -66.03 -8.63
CA GLY A 11 27.10 -66.26 -7.94
C GLY A 11 28.29 -65.40 -8.40
N SER A 12 28.08 -64.43 -9.29
CA SER A 12 29.07 -63.41 -9.63
C SER A 12 28.88 -62.17 -8.76
N ILE A 13 29.97 -61.52 -8.36
CA ILE A 13 29.93 -60.22 -7.68
C ILE A 13 29.65 -59.10 -8.70
N ASN A 14 30.27 -59.14 -9.87
CA ASN A 14 30.13 -58.11 -10.89
C ASN A 14 29.83 -58.74 -12.26
N LEU A 15 28.72 -58.34 -12.87
CA LEU A 15 28.37 -58.69 -14.24
C LEU A 15 28.55 -57.48 -15.14
N LEU A 16 29.45 -57.59 -16.11
CA LEU A 16 29.70 -56.59 -17.14
C LEU A 16 29.24 -57.12 -18.50
N LEU A 17 28.32 -56.40 -19.13
CA LEU A 17 27.83 -56.64 -20.47
C LEU A 17 28.35 -55.52 -21.37
N ASN A 18 29.10 -55.88 -22.41
CA ASN A 18 29.60 -54.92 -23.40
C ASN A 18 29.11 -55.33 -24.80
N SER A 19 28.44 -54.44 -25.51
CA SER A 19 27.85 -54.73 -26.82
C SER A 19 27.90 -53.54 -27.76
N GLU A 20 28.39 -53.74 -28.99
CA GLU A 20 28.26 -52.71 -30.04
C GLU A 20 26.82 -52.59 -30.58
N GLY A 21 25.89 -53.45 -30.15
CA GLY A 21 24.49 -53.46 -30.56
C GLY A 21 23.55 -53.42 -29.36
N THR A 22 22.39 -54.03 -29.51
CA THR A 22 21.35 -54.10 -28.47
C THR A 22 21.70 -55.08 -27.35
N VAL A 23 21.30 -54.79 -26.12
CA VAL A 23 21.31 -55.74 -24.99
C VAL A 23 19.88 -56.08 -24.57
N GLN A 24 19.59 -57.37 -24.34
CA GLN A 24 18.33 -57.84 -23.75
C GLN A 24 18.61 -58.92 -22.69
N VAL A 25 17.92 -58.85 -21.55
CA VAL A 25 18.09 -59.78 -20.41
C VAL A 25 16.83 -60.63 -20.23
N ASN A 26 16.86 -61.88 -20.68
CA ASN A 26 15.72 -62.79 -20.63
C ASN A 26 15.83 -63.85 -19.51
N GLY A 27 17.04 -64.18 -19.06
CA GLY A 27 17.31 -65.00 -17.89
C GLY A 27 17.46 -64.16 -16.61
N ASN A 28 17.09 -64.73 -15.45
CA ASN A 28 17.23 -64.05 -14.16
C ASN A 28 18.71 -63.82 -13.80
N VAL A 29 19.03 -62.66 -13.24
CA VAL A 29 20.39 -62.28 -12.84
C VAL A 29 20.41 -61.96 -11.36
N THR A 30 21.30 -62.59 -10.59
CA THR A 30 21.56 -62.28 -9.18
C THR A 30 23.04 -61.99 -8.97
N VAL A 31 23.39 -60.72 -8.78
CA VAL A 31 24.78 -60.23 -8.64
C VAL A 31 24.85 -59.04 -7.67
N ASP A 32 26.04 -58.62 -7.24
CA ASP A 32 26.17 -57.36 -6.47
C ASP A 32 26.09 -56.14 -7.39
N SER A 33 26.80 -56.17 -8.53
CA SER A 33 26.83 -55.08 -9.52
C SER A 33 26.46 -55.59 -10.91
N PHE A 34 25.47 -54.95 -11.53
CA PHE A 34 25.05 -55.17 -12.91
C PHE A 34 25.44 -53.96 -13.76
N ASN A 35 26.28 -54.17 -14.77
CA ASN A 35 26.80 -53.13 -15.64
C ASN A 35 26.54 -53.49 -17.10
N ALA A 36 25.81 -52.65 -17.83
CA ALA A 36 25.60 -52.80 -19.27
C ALA A 36 26.10 -51.56 -20.01
N PHE A 37 27.05 -51.75 -20.93
CA PHE A 37 27.58 -50.72 -21.83
C PHE A 37 27.28 -51.14 -23.27
N LEU A 38 26.56 -50.30 -23.99
CA LEU A 38 26.04 -50.67 -25.28
C LEU A 38 25.92 -49.50 -26.25
N ASN A 39 26.16 -49.74 -27.53
CA ASN A 39 25.96 -48.72 -28.57
C ASN A 39 24.54 -48.76 -29.19
N GLY A 40 23.81 -49.87 -29.06
CA GLY A 40 22.41 -49.98 -29.45
C GLY A 40 21.44 -49.84 -28.28
N ASP A 41 20.21 -50.32 -28.44
CA ASP A 41 19.16 -50.21 -27.41
C ASP A 41 19.36 -51.19 -26.24
N PHE A 42 18.95 -50.79 -25.03
CA PHE A 42 18.68 -51.73 -23.93
C PHE A 42 17.20 -52.09 -23.99
N GLN A 43 16.88 -53.27 -24.50
CA GLN A 43 15.50 -53.71 -24.72
C GLN A 43 14.91 -54.34 -23.47
N GLN A 44 13.59 -54.22 -23.31
CA GLN A 44 12.84 -54.92 -22.28
C GLN A 44 13.05 -56.43 -22.45
N GLY A 45 13.48 -57.08 -21.38
CA GLY A 45 13.66 -58.53 -21.32
C GLY A 45 12.74 -59.20 -20.31
N SER A 46 12.63 -60.52 -20.38
CA SER A 46 11.80 -61.30 -19.45
C SER A 46 12.47 -61.64 -18.12
N GLY A 47 13.79 -61.44 -17.99
CA GLY A 47 14.54 -61.79 -16.78
C GLY A 47 14.35 -60.77 -15.68
N VAL A 48 14.43 -61.20 -14.42
CA VAL A 48 14.53 -60.31 -13.26
C VAL A 48 15.99 -60.14 -12.86
N VAL A 49 16.43 -58.88 -12.76
CA VAL A 49 17.75 -58.47 -12.30
C VAL A 49 17.66 -58.07 -10.82
N THR A 50 18.30 -58.86 -9.97
CA THR A 50 18.50 -58.58 -8.55
C THR A 50 19.96 -58.17 -8.35
N ALA A 51 20.22 -56.87 -8.26
CA ALA A 51 21.54 -56.32 -8.03
C ALA A 51 21.52 -55.12 -7.07
N ARG A 52 22.59 -54.95 -6.28
CA ARG A 52 22.78 -53.76 -5.42
C ARG A 52 23.02 -52.52 -6.27
N ASP A 53 23.96 -52.59 -7.20
CA ASP A 53 24.28 -51.47 -8.08
C ASP A 53 23.94 -51.84 -9.52
N VAL A 54 23.14 -50.98 -10.18
CA VAL A 54 22.70 -51.17 -11.57
C VAL A 54 23.19 -49.97 -12.38
N THR A 55 23.98 -50.23 -13.42
CA THR A 55 24.44 -49.23 -14.37
C THR A 55 24.11 -49.66 -15.79
N ILE A 56 23.39 -48.82 -16.53
CA ILE A 56 23.06 -49.03 -17.95
C ILE A 56 23.50 -47.80 -18.73
N ASN A 57 24.39 -47.98 -19.70
CA ASN A 57 24.92 -46.92 -20.56
C ASN A 57 24.69 -47.27 -22.03
N SER A 58 23.58 -46.79 -22.61
CA SER A 58 23.30 -46.86 -24.04
C SER A 58 23.79 -45.58 -24.72
N ILE A 59 24.99 -45.64 -25.31
CA ILE A 59 25.66 -44.47 -25.89
C ILE A 59 25.11 -44.05 -27.27
N GLY A 60 24.37 -44.95 -27.94
CA GLY A 60 23.82 -44.69 -29.28
C GLY A 60 22.34 -45.03 -29.43
N GLY A 61 21.68 -45.53 -28.38
CA GLY A 61 20.29 -46.02 -28.46
C GLY A 61 19.41 -45.58 -27.30
N ASN A 62 18.28 -46.26 -27.19
CA ASN A 62 17.24 -46.07 -26.18
C ASN A 62 17.40 -47.07 -25.03
N VAL A 63 16.75 -46.80 -23.90
CA VAL A 63 16.66 -47.74 -22.78
C VAL A 63 15.18 -47.95 -22.44
N ALA A 64 14.73 -49.21 -22.48
CA ALA A 64 13.46 -49.63 -21.92
C ALA A 64 13.71 -50.21 -20.53
N PHE A 65 13.27 -49.51 -19.49
CA PHE A 65 13.49 -49.85 -18.09
C PHE A 65 12.17 -50.18 -17.40
N ASP A 66 11.94 -51.46 -17.15
CA ASP A 66 10.76 -51.96 -16.48
C ASP A 66 11.07 -52.20 -15.00
N LEU A 67 10.49 -51.41 -14.10
CA LEU A 67 10.74 -51.50 -12.66
C LEU A 67 10.39 -52.90 -12.09
N SER A 68 9.51 -53.66 -12.73
CA SER A 68 9.20 -55.06 -12.35
C SER A 68 10.35 -56.04 -12.60
N ARG A 69 11.26 -55.66 -13.51
CA ARG A 69 12.41 -56.48 -13.91
C ARG A 69 13.68 -56.12 -13.13
N PHE A 70 13.66 -55.07 -12.32
CA PHE A 70 14.79 -54.64 -11.51
C PHE A 70 14.38 -54.61 -10.03
N ALA A 71 14.57 -55.73 -9.34
CA ALA A 71 14.02 -55.96 -8.01
C ALA A 71 14.60 -55.00 -6.96
N ASN A 72 13.76 -54.58 -6.01
CA ASN A 72 14.22 -53.95 -4.76
C ASN A 72 14.92 -54.97 -3.87
N LEU A 73 15.94 -54.54 -3.13
CA LEU A 73 16.67 -55.40 -2.20
C LEU A 73 15.98 -55.46 -0.83
N ALA A 74 15.86 -56.67 -0.27
CA ALA A 74 15.19 -56.92 1.01
C ALA A 74 15.86 -56.25 2.24
N GLY A 75 17.12 -55.83 2.13
CA GLY A 75 17.84 -55.07 3.16
C GLY A 75 18.02 -53.58 2.84
N GLY A 76 17.46 -53.11 1.72
CA GLY A 76 17.73 -51.78 1.16
C GLY A 76 19.17 -51.58 0.69
N GLY A 77 19.45 -50.39 0.16
CA GLY A 77 20.77 -50.02 -0.32
C GLY A 77 20.91 -49.96 -1.84
N GLY A 78 22.09 -49.51 -2.29
CA GLY A 78 22.51 -49.58 -3.68
C GLY A 78 21.94 -48.48 -4.59
N THR A 79 22.41 -48.46 -5.83
CA THR A 79 22.20 -47.35 -6.78
C THR A 79 21.67 -47.83 -8.12
N ILE A 80 20.90 -46.98 -8.80
CA ILE A 80 20.53 -47.15 -10.21
C ILE A 80 21.07 -45.96 -11.00
N MET A 81 21.87 -46.21 -12.01
CA MET A 81 22.38 -45.21 -12.95
C MET A 81 22.04 -45.62 -14.38
N ILE A 82 21.30 -44.77 -15.09
CA ILE A 82 20.88 -45.01 -16.47
C ILE A 82 21.30 -43.83 -17.34
N ASN A 83 22.02 -44.10 -18.41
CA ASN A 83 22.34 -43.12 -19.45
C ASN A 83 21.85 -43.66 -20.79
N ALA A 84 20.92 -42.95 -21.44
CA ALA A 84 20.43 -43.25 -22.79
C ALA A 84 20.74 -42.05 -23.69
N ASN A 85 21.31 -42.27 -24.87
CA ASN A 85 21.50 -41.17 -25.82
C ASN A 85 20.15 -40.72 -26.44
N GLY A 86 19.26 -41.70 -26.70
CA GLY A 86 17.89 -41.47 -27.19
C GLY A 86 16.90 -41.29 -26.03
N SER A 87 15.86 -42.12 -26.02
CA SER A 87 14.82 -42.09 -24.99
C SER A 87 15.04 -43.12 -23.89
N LEU A 88 14.68 -42.77 -22.66
CA LEU A 88 14.48 -43.69 -21.56
C LEU A 88 12.98 -43.88 -21.34
N ALA A 89 12.46 -45.05 -21.68
CA ALA A 89 11.08 -45.45 -21.40
C ALA A 89 11.05 -46.22 -20.06
N ILE A 90 10.39 -45.66 -19.06
CA ILE A 90 10.21 -46.28 -17.75
C ILE A 90 8.81 -46.89 -17.68
N THR A 91 8.75 -48.20 -17.51
CA THR A 91 7.49 -48.90 -17.19
C THR A 91 7.42 -49.04 -15.66
N PRO A 92 6.51 -48.33 -15.00
CA PRO A 92 6.41 -48.39 -13.54
C PRO A 92 5.82 -49.70 -13.02
N ASN A 93 6.18 -50.07 -11.79
CA ASN A 93 5.64 -51.25 -11.10
C ASN A 93 5.52 -51.02 -9.59
N GLY A 94 4.42 -51.50 -9.01
CA GLY A 94 4.19 -51.50 -7.57
C GLY A 94 3.81 -50.13 -7.01
N SER A 95 3.53 -50.06 -5.72
CA SER A 95 3.34 -48.80 -4.98
C SER A 95 4.21 -48.74 -3.73
N ASP A 96 5.01 -49.78 -3.49
CA ASP A 96 5.87 -49.86 -2.32
C ASP A 96 7.06 -48.91 -2.50
N PRO A 97 7.48 -48.20 -1.43
CA PRO A 97 8.66 -47.35 -1.47
C PRO A 97 9.87 -48.11 -1.99
N THR A 98 10.61 -47.51 -2.92
CA THR A 98 11.87 -48.07 -3.37
C THR A 98 12.85 -48.20 -2.20
N THR A 99 13.64 -49.27 -2.21
CA THR A 99 14.69 -49.49 -1.20
C THR A 99 16.07 -49.04 -1.67
N ARG A 100 16.13 -48.42 -2.85
CA ARG A 100 17.36 -47.85 -3.46
C ARG A 100 17.79 -46.59 -2.71
N ILE A 101 19.09 -46.39 -2.55
CA ILE A 101 19.65 -45.17 -1.95
C ILE A 101 19.54 -44.01 -2.94
N SER A 102 19.81 -44.26 -4.23
CA SER A 102 19.68 -43.23 -5.25
C SER A 102 19.34 -43.81 -6.62
N ILE A 103 18.66 -42.97 -7.41
CA ILE A 103 18.30 -43.24 -8.81
C ILE A 103 18.73 -42.03 -9.63
N THR A 104 19.60 -42.24 -10.61
CA THR A 104 20.05 -41.20 -11.55
C THR A 104 19.78 -41.66 -12.98
N ALA A 105 19.09 -40.83 -13.76
CA ALA A 105 18.83 -41.10 -15.16
C ALA A 105 19.12 -39.88 -16.03
N ASN A 106 19.85 -40.09 -17.12
CA ASN A 106 20.08 -39.08 -18.16
C ASN A 106 19.61 -39.62 -19.52
N ALA A 107 18.78 -38.85 -20.23
CA ALA A 107 18.31 -39.22 -21.56
C ALA A 107 18.01 -38.00 -22.45
N GLY A 108 17.87 -38.20 -23.77
CA GLY A 108 17.30 -37.19 -24.66
C GLY A 108 15.83 -36.89 -24.36
N THR A 109 15.06 -37.94 -24.02
CA THR A 109 13.68 -37.89 -23.51
C THR A 109 13.54 -38.90 -22.37
N ILE A 110 12.84 -38.56 -21.30
CA ILE A 110 12.44 -39.53 -20.25
C ILE A 110 10.93 -39.66 -20.30
N ASP A 111 10.42 -40.87 -20.53
CA ASP A 111 9.00 -41.14 -20.69
C ASP A 111 8.54 -42.22 -19.71
N PHE A 112 7.61 -41.87 -18.82
CA PHE A 112 6.95 -42.80 -17.91
C PHE A 112 5.69 -43.35 -18.58
N ASN A 113 5.79 -44.57 -19.09
CA ASN A 113 4.70 -45.24 -19.78
C ASN A 113 3.72 -45.84 -18.76
N SER A 114 2.87 -44.99 -18.18
CA SER A 114 1.79 -45.39 -17.27
C SER A 114 0.44 -44.91 -17.81
N SER A 115 -0.50 -45.83 -18.00
CA SER A 115 -1.89 -45.51 -18.39
C SER A 115 -2.79 -45.15 -17.21
N SER A 116 -2.30 -45.28 -15.97
CA SER A 116 -3.00 -44.96 -14.73
C SER A 116 -2.06 -44.26 -13.76
N LEU A 117 -2.61 -43.62 -12.73
CA LEU A 117 -1.80 -43.01 -11.67
C LEU A 117 -0.83 -44.04 -11.07
N PHE A 118 0.45 -43.66 -11.00
CA PHE A 118 1.53 -44.43 -10.39
C PHE A 118 2.22 -43.58 -9.33
N HIS A 119 2.46 -44.15 -8.15
CA HIS A 119 3.17 -43.47 -7.07
C HIS A 119 4.63 -43.91 -7.12
N PHE A 120 5.49 -43.03 -7.62
CA PHE A 120 6.92 -43.25 -7.55
C PHE A 120 7.43 -42.80 -6.18
N ASP A 121 7.34 -43.71 -5.21
CA ASP A 121 7.74 -43.46 -3.83
C ASP A 121 9.22 -43.80 -3.61
N PHE A 122 10.01 -42.76 -3.38
CA PHE A 122 11.43 -42.80 -3.04
C PHE A 122 11.69 -42.14 -1.69
N SER A 123 10.71 -42.21 -0.77
CA SER A 123 10.84 -41.66 0.59
C SER A 123 12.03 -42.22 1.39
N ASN A 124 12.52 -43.41 1.02
CA ASN A 124 13.69 -44.05 1.63
C ASN A 124 15.01 -43.78 0.89
N SER A 125 14.99 -43.01 -0.20
CA SER A 125 16.17 -42.66 -0.98
C SER A 125 16.79 -41.36 -0.47
N ASP A 126 18.12 -41.23 -0.62
CA ASP A 126 18.84 -39.99 -0.37
C ASP A 126 18.48 -38.94 -1.42
N PHE A 127 18.37 -39.34 -2.69
CA PHE A 127 17.96 -38.48 -3.81
C PHE A 127 17.51 -39.26 -5.04
N VAL A 128 16.71 -38.61 -5.88
CA VAL A 128 16.37 -39.06 -7.24
C VAL A 128 16.69 -37.93 -8.21
N SER A 129 17.41 -38.22 -9.29
CA SER A 129 17.80 -37.22 -10.31
C SER A 129 17.49 -37.71 -11.71
N LEU A 130 16.60 -37.02 -12.41
CA LEU A 130 16.19 -37.29 -13.78
C LEU A 130 16.52 -36.07 -14.64
N THR A 131 17.41 -36.24 -15.62
CA THR A 131 17.82 -35.19 -16.55
C THR A 131 17.49 -35.57 -17.98
N ALA A 132 16.62 -34.81 -18.63
CA ALA A 132 16.24 -34.96 -20.02
C ALA A 132 16.86 -33.85 -20.91
N GLY A 133 17.05 -34.17 -22.20
CA GLY A 133 17.39 -33.20 -23.24
C GLY A 133 16.17 -32.39 -23.70
N ALA A 134 16.19 -31.95 -24.97
CA ALA A 134 15.10 -31.18 -25.57
C ALA A 134 13.78 -31.97 -25.73
N GLY A 135 13.81 -33.30 -25.60
CA GLY A 135 12.62 -34.15 -25.71
C GLY A 135 11.73 -34.16 -24.47
N GLY A 136 12.21 -33.62 -23.34
CA GLY A 136 11.37 -33.43 -22.17
C GLY A 136 11.35 -34.61 -21.19
N ILE A 137 10.66 -34.38 -20.07
CA ILE A 137 10.22 -35.42 -19.14
C ILE A 137 8.71 -35.55 -19.29
N GLN A 138 8.24 -36.76 -19.60
CA GLN A 138 6.84 -37.09 -19.79
C GLN A 138 6.40 -38.03 -18.66
N ALA A 139 5.71 -37.49 -17.68
CA ALA A 139 5.25 -38.22 -16.50
C ALA A 139 3.81 -37.83 -16.09
N PRO A 140 2.85 -37.69 -17.04
CA PRO A 140 1.53 -37.09 -16.78
C PRO A 140 0.64 -37.87 -15.82
N ASN A 141 1.02 -39.11 -15.49
CA ASN A 141 0.32 -40.02 -14.58
C ASN A 141 1.22 -40.49 -13.42
N VAL A 142 2.29 -39.76 -13.08
CA VAL A 142 3.23 -40.13 -12.02
C VAL A 142 3.20 -39.12 -10.90
N GLU A 143 2.90 -39.58 -9.69
CA GLU A 143 3.11 -38.86 -8.43
C GLU A 143 4.52 -39.18 -7.91
N PHE A 144 5.38 -38.18 -7.78
CA PHE A 144 6.71 -38.34 -7.20
C PHE A 144 6.67 -38.07 -5.70
N ILE A 145 6.99 -39.07 -4.86
CA ILE A 145 6.88 -38.97 -3.40
C ILE A 145 8.25 -39.20 -2.77
N GLY A 146 8.84 -38.16 -2.18
CA GLY A 146 10.12 -38.29 -1.46
C GLY A 146 10.96 -37.01 -1.44
N PRO A 147 12.06 -37.00 -0.67
CA PRO A 147 12.95 -35.84 -0.56
C PRO A 147 13.94 -35.74 -1.73
N ASN A 148 14.50 -34.55 -1.94
CA ASN A 148 15.64 -34.33 -2.85
C ASN A 148 15.41 -34.79 -4.30
N LEU A 149 14.19 -34.66 -4.81
CA LEU A 149 13.87 -34.91 -6.22
C LEU A 149 14.50 -33.84 -7.11
N THR A 150 15.24 -34.25 -8.13
CA THR A 150 15.76 -33.37 -9.17
C THR A 150 15.17 -33.78 -10.52
N LEU A 151 14.36 -32.91 -11.12
CA LEU A 151 13.88 -33.03 -12.49
C LEU A 151 14.50 -31.89 -13.30
N ARG A 152 15.32 -32.21 -14.29
CA ARG A 152 15.92 -31.21 -15.19
C ARG A 152 15.60 -31.54 -16.64
N SER A 153 15.23 -30.54 -17.43
CA SER A 153 14.90 -30.77 -18.83
C SER A 153 15.34 -29.63 -19.74
N GLY A 154 15.94 -29.98 -20.87
CA GLY A 154 16.18 -29.05 -21.97
C GLY A 154 14.92 -28.66 -22.75
N GLY A 155 13.81 -29.37 -22.52
CA GLY A 155 12.48 -29.09 -23.07
C GLY A 155 11.44 -28.96 -21.96
N ASP A 156 10.23 -29.46 -22.20
CA ASP A 156 9.13 -29.40 -21.24
C ASP A 156 9.24 -30.48 -20.14
N ILE A 157 8.58 -30.24 -19.01
CA ILE A 157 8.32 -31.26 -17.98
C ILE A 157 6.81 -31.37 -17.79
N ASN A 158 6.26 -32.53 -18.13
CA ASN A 158 4.86 -32.87 -17.87
C ASN A 158 4.82 -33.86 -16.71
N LEU A 159 4.10 -33.56 -15.64
CA LEU A 159 3.99 -34.43 -14.46
C LEU A 159 2.55 -34.54 -13.96
N PHE A 160 2.26 -35.51 -13.10
CA PHE A 160 0.99 -35.53 -12.38
C PHE A 160 1.11 -34.70 -11.11
N ASP A 161 1.92 -35.14 -10.15
CA ASP A 161 2.05 -34.49 -8.83
C ASP A 161 3.48 -34.69 -8.27
N THR A 162 3.97 -33.75 -7.45
CA THR A 162 5.15 -33.97 -6.60
C THR A 162 4.83 -33.67 -5.14
N ARG A 163 5.20 -34.61 -4.26
CA ARG A 163 4.90 -34.53 -2.83
C ARG A 163 6.16 -34.66 -1.98
N LEU A 164 6.40 -33.62 -1.17
CA LEU A 164 7.52 -33.61 -0.23
C LEU A 164 7.18 -34.36 1.06
N PRO A 165 8.15 -35.05 1.69
CA PRO A 165 7.96 -35.61 3.01
C PRO A 165 7.76 -34.50 4.05
N SER A 166 6.95 -34.79 5.07
CA SER A 166 6.61 -33.83 6.12
C SER A 166 7.01 -34.33 7.50
N VAL A 167 7.54 -33.42 8.34
CA VAL A 167 7.84 -33.68 9.75
C VAL A 167 6.93 -32.79 10.59
N LYS A 168 6.12 -33.41 11.47
CA LYS A 168 5.07 -32.72 12.25
C LYS A 168 4.13 -31.86 11.37
N GLY A 169 3.84 -32.34 10.16
CA GLY A 169 2.98 -31.64 9.20
C GLY A 169 3.64 -30.47 8.46
N GLN A 170 4.95 -30.24 8.62
CA GLN A 170 5.71 -29.24 7.86
C GLN A 170 6.54 -29.94 6.78
N PRO A 171 6.39 -29.60 5.49
CA PRO A 171 7.22 -30.16 4.43
C PRO A 171 8.70 -29.82 4.62
N ILE A 172 9.56 -30.78 4.30
CA ILE A 172 11.00 -30.52 4.20
C ILE A 172 11.27 -30.03 2.78
N PHE A 173 11.42 -28.72 2.62
CA PHE A 173 11.77 -28.11 1.34
C PHE A 173 13.10 -28.66 0.83
N SER A 174 13.02 -29.45 -0.24
CA SER A 174 14.15 -30.06 -0.92
C SER A 174 13.81 -30.27 -2.40
N GLY A 175 14.83 -30.53 -3.21
CA GLY A 175 14.64 -30.81 -4.63
C GLY A 175 14.66 -29.60 -5.56
N LEU A 176 14.63 -29.89 -6.85
CA LEU A 176 14.73 -28.95 -7.96
C LEU A 176 13.87 -29.46 -9.12
N ILE A 177 13.02 -28.61 -9.68
CA ILE A 177 12.33 -28.86 -10.94
C ILE A 177 12.69 -27.70 -11.88
N ASP A 178 13.40 -27.99 -12.95
CA ASP A 178 14.08 -27.01 -13.82
C ASP A 178 13.88 -27.39 -15.30
N ALA A 179 13.08 -26.61 -16.02
CA ALA A 179 12.78 -26.81 -17.44
C ALA A 179 13.21 -25.58 -18.26
N ASN A 180 13.92 -25.78 -19.36
CA ASN A 180 14.10 -24.71 -20.35
C ASN A 180 12.78 -24.39 -21.09
N GLY A 181 11.87 -25.37 -21.18
CA GLY A 181 10.51 -25.21 -21.70
C GLY A 181 9.50 -24.88 -20.58
N SER A 182 8.29 -25.38 -20.73
CA SER A 182 7.21 -25.23 -19.76
C SER A 182 7.15 -26.40 -18.76
N ILE A 183 6.54 -26.13 -17.60
CA ILE A 183 6.20 -27.15 -16.61
C ILE A 183 4.68 -27.24 -16.51
N ILE A 184 4.13 -28.42 -16.74
CA ILE A 184 2.69 -28.68 -16.68
C ILE A 184 2.42 -29.82 -15.70
N ALA A 185 1.55 -29.55 -14.72
CA ALA A 185 1.13 -30.51 -13.71
C ALA A 185 -0.40 -30.64 -13.66
N ASN A 186 -0.89 -31.86 -13.45
CA ASN A 186 -2.32 -32.14 -13.28
C ASN A 186 -2.78 -32.05 -11.82
N GLY A 187 -1.88 -32.30 -10.88
CA GLY A 187 -2.07 -32.35 -9.43
C GLY A 187 -1.40 -31.15 -8.75
N ASP A 188 -0.68 -31.38 -7.64
CA ASP A 188 0.10 -30.36 -6.93
C ASP A 188 1.59 -30.40 -7.36
N ILE A 189 2.31 -29.30 -7.16
CA ILE A 189 3.78 -29.25 -7.26
C ILE A 189 4.37 -28.83 -5.93
N GLN A 190 5.19 -29.70 -5.33
CA GLN A 190 6.00 -29.41 -4.15
C GLN A 190 7.50 -29.62 -4.43
N THR A 191 8.31 -28.58 -4.23
CA THR A 191 9.77 -28.60 -4.46
C THR A 191 10.45 -27.43 -3.73
N ALA A 192 11.77 -27.44 -3.52
CA ALA A 192 12.47 -26.23 -3.05
C ALA A 192 12.59 -25.15 -4.13
N VAL A 193 12.90 -25.56 -5.37
CA VAL A 193 13.08 -24.64 -6.50
C VAL A 193 12.26 -25.12 -7.69
N LEU A 194 11.47 -24.22 -8.27
CA LEU A 194 10.64 -24.46 -9.45
C LEU A 194 10.95 -23.40 -10.52
N THR A 195 11.54 -23.81 -11.62
CA THR A 195 11.96 -22.91 -12.72
C THR A 195 11.51 -23.43 -14.07
N ALA A 196 10.86 -22.58 -14.86
CA ALA A 196 10.53 -22.82 -16.26
C ALA A 196 11.01 -21.66 -17.13
N GLY A 197 11.59 -21.95 -18.31
CA GLY A 197 11.84 -20.94 -19.33
C GLY A 197 10.56 -20.48 -20.05
N GLY A 198 9.54 -21.35 -20.09
CA GLY A 198 8.19 -21.06 -20.56
C GLY A 198 7.21 -20.84 -19.41
N ASP A 199 6.03 -21.44 -19.51
CA ASP A 199 4.94 -21.34 -18.53
C ASP A 199 5.11 -22.35 -17.39
N ILE A 200 4.58 -22.02 -16.21
CA ILE A 200 4.27 -22.98 -15.14
C ILE A 200 2.75 -23.03 -15.01
N SER A 201 2.15 -24.19 -15.29
CA SER A 201 0.71 -24.41 -15.15
C SER A 201 0.45 -25.64 -14.28
N ASP A 202 -0.42 -25.46 -13.30
CA ASP A 202 -0.73 -26.50 -12.32
C ASP A 202 -2.25 -26.61 -12.12
N GLY A 203 -2.74 -27.85 -12.02
CA GLY A 203 -4.14 -28.17 -11.79
C GLY A 203 -4.59 -27.94 -10.33
N GLY A 204 -3.67 -27.91 -9.38
CA GLY A 204 -3.91 -27.82 -7.94
C GLY A 204 -3.14 -26.67 -7.28
N ILE A 205 -2.20 -27.02 -6.40
CA ILE A 205 -1.38 -26.11 -5.61
C ILE A 205 0.08 -26.15 -6.08
N ILE A 206 0.64 -24.97 -6.34
CA ILE A 206 2.10 -24.79 -6.38
C ILE A 206 2.59 -24.41 -4.99
N PHE A 207 3.44 -25.22 -4.38
CA PHE A 207 4.09 -24.96 -3.11
C PHE A 207 5.61 -25.13 -3.20
N ALA A 208 6.33 -24.03 -3.42
CA ALA A 208 7.77 -24.06 -3.56
C ALA A 208 8.51 -23.09 -2.63
N GLY A 209 9.84 -23.16 -2.58
CA GLY A 209 10.67 -22.11 -2.01
C GLY A 209 10.69 -20.91 -2.95
N ASP A 210 11.30 -21.09 -4.12
CA ASP A 210 11.33 -20.13 -5.23
C ASP A 210 10.56 -20.65 -6.45
N ILE A 211 9.81 -19.74 -7.09
CA ILE A 211 9.01 -20.02 -8.29
C ILE A 211 9.38 -19.00 -9.37
N SER A 212 9.83 -19.48 -10.54
CA SER A 212 10.22 -18.62 -11.66
C SER A 212 9.74 -19.17 -12.99
N ALA A 213 9.01 -18.37 -13.76
CA ALA A 213 8.62 -18.68 -15.14
C ALA A 213 9.06 -17.55 -16.08
N GLY A 214 9.59 -17.89 -17.25
CA GLY A 214 9.79 -16.92 -18.33
C GLY A 214 8.48 -16.46 -18.96
N GLY A 215 7.44 -17.30 -18.91
CA GLY A 215 6.07 -17.00 -19.32
C GLY A 215 5.13 -16.74 -18.14
N ASN A 216 3.99 -17.42 -18.15
CA ASN A 216 2.91 -17.29 -17.17
C ASN A 216 3.10 -18.26 -15.99
N ILE A 217 2.53 -17.90 -14.84
CA ILE A 217 2.32 -18.83 -13.70
C ILE A 217 0.83 -18.92 -13.43
N SER A 218 0.27 -20.13 -13.47
CA SER A 218 -1.16 -20.37 -13.23
C SER A 218 -1.38 -21.59 -12.33
N ALA A 219 -2.14 -21.43 -11.25
CA ALA A 219 -2.57 -22.52 -10.37
C ALA A 219 -3.88 -22.16 -9.63
N HIS A 220 -4.48 -23.09 -8.87
CA HIS A 220 -5.57 -22.72 -7.95
C HIS A 220 -5.07 -22.01 -6.70
N ARG A 221 -3.84 -22.29 -6.26
CA ARG A 221 -3.19 -21.61 -5.12
C ARG A 221 -1.69 -21.62 -5.34
N ILE A 222 -1.03 -20.51 -5.03
CA ILE A 222 0.42 -20.39 -5.20
C ILE A 222 1.03 -19.99 -3.86
N ILE A 223 2.00 -20.77 -3.39
CA ILE A 223 2.67 -20.56 -2.12
C ILE A 223 4.18 -20.58 -2.35
N ALA A 224 4.85 -19.48 -2.01
CA ALA A 224 6.30 -19.42 -1.90
C ALA A 224 6.70 -19.34 -0.42
N SER A 225 7.62 -20.20 0.03
CA SER A 225 8.07 -20.29 1.42
C SER A 225 9.56 -19.98 1.55
N GLY A 226 9.87 -18.77 2.02
CA GLY A 226 11.24 -18.27 2.16
C GLY A 226 11.85 -17.76 0.85
N GLY A 227 11.09 -17.76 -0.24
CA GLY A 227 11.52 -17.32 -1.57
C GLY A 227 10.48 -16.46 -2.30
N SER A 228 10.72 -16.23 -3.58
CA SER A 228 9.95 -15.29 -4.43
C SER A 228 9.15 -15.99 -5.52
N ILE A 229 8.19 -15.27 -6.09
CA ILE A 229 7.39 -15.67 -7.26
C ILE A 229 7.65 -14.68 -8.39
N ASN A 230 8.19 -15.14 -9.51
CA ASN A 230 8.50 -14.29 -10.65
C ASN A 230 7.95 -14.90 -11.96
N ALA A 231 7.10 -14.16 -12.67
CA ALA A 231 6.67 -14.48 -14.03
C ALA A 231 7.12 -13.39 -15.01
N GLY A 232 7.65 -13.80 -16.15
CA GLY A 232 7.94 -12.87 -17.25
C GLY A 232 6.66 -12.30 -17.88
N GLU A 233 5.54 -13.00 -17.75
CA GLU A 233 4.21 -12.56 -18.17
C GLU A 233 3.23 -12.50 -16.97
N ASN A 234 2.08 -13.16 -17.06
CA ASN A 234 1.00 -13.02 -16.09
C ASN A 234 1.12 -14.02 -14.94
N ILE A 235 0.50 -13.68 -13.81
CA ILE A 235 0.28 -14.61 -12.70
C ILE A 235 -1.21 -14.71 -12.42
N SER A 236 -1.73 -15.94 -12.34
CA SER A 236 -3.13 -16.21 -11.98
C SER A 236 -3.25 -17.29 -10.91
N SER A 237 -4.06 -17.04 -9.88
CA SER A 237 -4.38 -18.05 -8.85
C SER A 237 -5.82 -18.55 -8.90
N GLY A 238 -6.52 -18.37 -10.02
CA GLY A 238 -7.95 -18.72 -10.12
C GLY A 238 -8.76 -18.13 -8.97
N SER A 239 -9.44 -18.98 -8.19
CA SER A 239 -10.21 -18.58 -7.01
C SER A 239 -9.41 -18.56 -5.70
N GLY A 240 -8.22 -19.15 -5.64
CA GLY A 240 -7.44 -19.27 -4.41
C GLY A 240 -6.45 -18.13 -4.19
N PRO A 241 -5.75 -18.13 -3.05
CA PRO A 241 -4.84 -17.06 -2.68
C PRO A 241 -3.43 -17.24 -3.26
N ILE A 242 -2.65 -16.16 -3.18
CA ILE A 242 -1.19 -16.21 -3.27
C ILE A 242 -0.59 -15.92 -1.89
N GLU A 243 0.35 -16.75 -1.45
CA GLU A 243 0.98 -16.66 -0.13
C GLU A 243 2.51 -16.59 -0.22
N LEU A 244 3.09 -15.53 0.35
CA LEU A 244 4.52 -15.35 0.54
C LEU A 244 4.83 -15.56 2.02
N ARG A 245 5.29 -16.76 2.36
CA ARG A 245 5.53 -17.20 3.74
C ARG A 245 7.00 -17.00 4.09
N SER A 246 7.29 -16.57 5.31
CA SER A 246 8.63 -16.69 5.86
C SER A 246 8.92 -18.15 6.23
N SER A 247 10.17 -18.59 6.12
CA SER A 247 10.64 -19.86 6.65
C SER A 247 11.53 -19.63 7.89
N SER A 248 11.94 -20.70 8.57
CA SER A 248 12.91 -20.61 9.68
C SER A 248 14.29 -20.11 9.24
N SER A 249 14.59 -20.15 7.93
CA SER A 249 15.90 -19.82 7.36
C SER A 249 15.89 -18.58 6.46
N ALA A 250 14.72 -18.08 6.02
CA ALA A 250 14.62 -16.93 5.13
C ALA A 250 13.32 -16.10 5.34
N PRO A 251 13.39 -14.77 5.19
CA PRO A 251 12.19 -13.93 5.15
C PRO A 251 11.32 -14.25 3.93
N SER A 252 10.09 -13.74 3.90
CA SER A 252 9.25 -13.81 2.69
C SER A 252 9.92 -13.04 1.54
N GLY A 253 9.86 -13.61 0.34
CA GLY A 253 10.35 -12.98 -0.89
C GLY A 253 9.33 -12.03 -1.51
N ASN A 254 9.53 -11.71 -2.79
CA ASN A 254 8.70 -10.77 -3.55
C ASN A 254 7.76 -11.50 -4.54
N LEU A 255 6.78 -10.77 -5.06
CA LEU A 255 5.89 -11.21 -6.13
C LEU A 255 6.03 -10.27 -7.34
N THR A 256 6.44 -10.81 -8.48
CA THR A 256 6.66 -10.04 -9.71
C THR A 256 5.90 -10.66 -10.88
N ALA A 257 5.02 -9.87 -11.52
CA ALA A 257 4.39 -10.22 -12.80
C ALA A 257 4.85 -9.22 -13.87
N GLY A 258 5.47 -9.71 -14.93
CA GLY A 258 5.84 -8.91 -16.10
C GLY A 258 4.62 -8.46 -16.92
N GLY A 259 3.47 -9.10 -16.74
CA GLY A 259 2.16 -8.72 -17.28
C GLY A 259 1.16 -8.36 -16.18
N ASP A 260 -0.03 -8.95 -16.24
CA ASP A 260 -1.12 -8.78 -15.28
C ASP A 260 -1.02 -9.77 -14.10
N LEU A 261 -1.63 -9.40 -12.96
CA LEU A 261 -1.75 -10.23 -11.76
C LEU A 261 -3.22 -10.39 -11.36
N PHE A 262 -3.75 -11.61 -11.45
CA PHE A 262 -5.14 -11.96 -11.14
C PHE A 262 -5.23 -12.94 -9.98
N VAL A 263 -5.79 -12.52 -8.84
CA VAL A 263 -5.83 -13.31 -7.61
C VAL A 263 -7.23 -13.36 -7.03
N GLY A 264 -7.87 -14.53 -7.02
CA GLY A 264 -9.24 -14.67 -6.53
C GLY A 264 -9.38 -14.72 -5.00
N GLY A 265 -8.37 -15.23 -4.29
CA GLY A 265 -8.41 -15.46 -2.84
C GLY A 265 -7.67 -14.42 -1.98
N GLY A 266 -7.08 -13.40 -2.59
CA GLY A 266 -6.26 -12.38 -1.93
C GLY A 266 -4.77 -12.71 -1.90
N ILE A 267 -3.95 -11.68 -1.66
CA ILE A 267 -2.48 -11.80 -1.61
C ILE A 267 -2.01 -11.63 -0.17
N PHE A 268 -1.35 -12.64 0.37
CA PHE A 268 -0.88 -12.66 1.75
C PHE A 268 0.64 -12.67 1.79
N SER A 269 1.23 -11.74 2.54
CA SER A 269 2.66 -11.73 2.84
C SER A 269 2.87 -11.38 4.31
N GLY A 270 4.13 -11.42 4.76
CA GLY A 270 4.51 -10.89 6.07
C GLY A 270 4.36 -9.36 6.21
N GLY A 271 3.92 -8.65 5.15
CA GLY A 271 3.94 -7.20 5.08
C GLY A 271 5.32 -6.69 4.65
N ALA A 272 5.71 -5.50 5.11
CA ALA A 272 7.03 -4.97 4.83
C ALA A 272 8.15 -5.91 5.34
N PRO A 273 9.20 -6.17 4.55
CA PRO A 273 9.62 -5.43 3.34
C PRO A 273 9.11 -5.99 1.99
N THR A 274 8.20 -6.96 1.99
CA THR A 274 7.72 -7.63 0.76
C THR A 274 7.22 -6.65 -0.30
N ALA A 275 7.66 -6.80 -1.54
CA ALA A 275 7.20 -6.01 -2.68
C ALA A 275 6.32 -6.83 -3.63
N ILE A 276 5.24 -6.20 -4.12
CA ILE A 276 4.43 -6.68 -5.24
C ILE A 276 4.67 -5.73 -6.41
N THR A 277 5.18 -6.26 -7.52
CA THR A 277 5.45 -5.52 -8.75
C THR A 277 4.69 -6.12 -9.91
N VAL A 278 3.87 -5.31 -10.58
CA VAL A 278 3.02 -5.72 -11.71
C VAL A 278 3.17 -4.69 -12.82
N SER A 279 3.65 -5.10 -14.00
CA SER A 279 3.82 -4.14 -15.09
C SER A 279 2.48 -3.78 -15.76
N GLY A 280 1.52 -4.71 -15.76
CA GLY A 280 0.15 -4.52 -16.23
C GLY A 280 -0.80 -4.13 -15.10
N ASN A 281 -1.95 -4.80 -15.05
CA ASN A 281 -3.04 -4.56 -14.10
C ASN A 281 -3.00 -5.57 -12.95
N LEU A 282 -3.45 -5.13 -11.78
CA LEU A 282 -3.65 -5.97 -10.59
C LEU A 282 -5.14 -6.07 -10.29
N SER A 283 -5.66 -7.30 -10.12
CA SER A 283 -7.01 -7.55 -9.61
C SER A 283 -6.97 -8.55 -8.46
N ALA A 284 -7.38 -8.11 -7.27
CA ALA A 284 -7.47 -8.95 -6.08
C ALA A 284 -8.62 -8.49 -5.15
N PRO A 285 -9.14 -9.35 -4.26
CA PRO A 285 -10.10 -8.92 -3.23
C PRO A 285 -9.46 -8.08 -2.11
N GLY A 286 -8.15 -8.25 -1.91
CA GLY A 286 -7.35 -7.53 -0.94
C GLY A 286 -5.90 -8.03 -0.96
N LEU A 287 -5.01 -7.30 -0.29
CA LEU A 287 -3.60 -7.65 -0.25
C LEU A 287 -2.89 -7.14 1.00
N ILE A 288 -1.75 -7.76 1.31
CA ILE A 288 -0.79 -7.34 2.33
C ILE A 288 0.60 -7.31 1.69
N ALA A 289 1.28 -6.16 1.72
CA ALA A 289 2.65 -6.00 1.23
C ALA A 289 3.32 -4.77 1.85
N GLY A 290 4.64 -4.64 1.82
CA GLY A 290 5.31 -3.37 2.13
C GLY A 290 5.09 -2.33 1.04
N THR A 291 5.41 -2.73 -0.19
CA THR A 291 5.34 -1.87 -1.39
C THR A 291 4.51 -2.55 -2.48
N VAL A 292 3.65 -1.78 -3.15
CA VAL A 292 2.85 -2.21 -4.29
C VAL A 292 3.11 -1.27 -5.46
N SER A 293 3.58 -1.80 -6.58
CA SER A 293 3.81 -1.06 -7.81
C SER A 293 3.04 -1.73 -8.96
N VAL A 294 2.12 -0.99 -9.57
CA VAL A 294 1.26 -1.45 -10.66
C VAL A 294 1.35 -0.47 -11.82
N GLY A 295 1.80 -0.91 -12.99
CA GLY A 295 1.91 -0.03 -14.17
C GLY A 295 0.55 0.46 -14.67
N GLY A 296 -0.46 -0.41 -14.63
CA GLY A 296 -1.84 -0.15 -15.05
C GLY A 296 -2.79 0.16 -13.89
N GLN A 297 -4.00 -0.42 -13.94
CA GLN A 297 -4.99 -0.29 -12.89
C GLN A 297 -4.74 -1.28 -11.75
N MET A 298 -4.80 -0.79 -10.51
CA MET A 298 -4.96 -1.58 -9.31
C MET A 298 -6.46 -1.65 -8.95
N LYS A 299 -7.08 -2.80 -9.20
CA LYS A 299 -8.47 -3.09 -8.85
C LYS A 299 -8.52 -3.94 -7.59
N ILE A 300 -9.17 -3.41 -6.56
CA ILE A 300 -9.48 -4.14 -5.34
C ILE A 300 -10.99 -4.33 -5.26
N ALA A 301 -11.44 -5.57 -5.41
CA ALA A 301 -12.85 -5.89 -5.49
C ALA A 301 -13.13 -7.18 -4.72
N ASN A 302 -13.80 -7.09 -3.57
CA ASN A 302 -14.23 -8.28 -2.84
C ASN A 302 -15.57 -8.83 -3.40
N ILE A 303 -15.57 -9.18 -4.68
CA ILE A 303 -16.71 -9.76 -5.39
C ILE A 303 -16.97 -11.22 -5.01
N THR A 304 -15.98 -11.90 -4.43
CA THR A 304 -16.02 -13.33 -4.09
C THR A 304 -16.35 -13.63 -2.63
N GLY A 305 -16.51 -12.60 -1.78
CA GLY A 305 -16.81 -12.76 -0.35
C GLY A 305 -15.65 -13.33 0.47
N THR A 306 -14.41 -13.14 0.02
CA THR A 306 -13.19 -13.66 0.67
C THR A 306 -12.80 -12.83 1.89
N SER A 307 -11.97 -13.44 2.75
CA SER A 307 -11.63 -12.92 4.09
C SER A 307 -10.79 -11.64 4.10
N VAL A 308 -10.16 -11.25 2.98
CA VAL A 308 -9.36 -10.02 2.90
C VAL A 308 -10.06 -9.04 1.98
N SER A 309 -10.57 -7.95 2.55
CA SER A 309 -11.20 -6.86 1.79
C SER A 309 -10.41 -5.54 1.86
N ALA A 310 -9.24 -5.55 2.51
CA ALA A 310 -8.44 -4.35 2.72
C ALA A 310 -7.10 -4.44 1.98
N VAL A 311 -6.48 -3.28 1.80
CA VAL A 311 -5.11 -3.15 1.32
C VAL A 311 -4.24 -2.70 2.49
N ALA A 312 -3.36 -3.59 2.95
CA ALA A 312 -2.34 -3.27 3.93
C ALA A 312 -1.01 -3.04 3.23
N ALA A 313 -0.61 -1.77 3.07
CA ALA A 313 0.63 -1.39 2.41
C ALA A 313 1.16 -0.05 2.89
N ASN A 314 2.49 0.13 2.85
CA ASN A 314 3.14 1.39 3.22
C ASN A 314 3.31 2.30 2.00
N THR A 315 3.59 1.72 0.82
CA THR A 315 3.75 2.47 -0.42
C THR A 315 2.94 1.84 -1.54
N ILE A 316 2.11 2.63 -2.19
CA ILE A 316 1.31 2.22 -3.36
C ILE A 316 1.60 3.18 -4.50
N THR A 317 2.02 2.64 -5.64
CA THR A 317 2.11 3.37 -6.92
C THR A 317 1.30 2.62 -7.96
N ALA A 318 0.29 3.27 -8.55
CA ALA A 318 -0.55 2.66 -9.57
C ALA A 318 -0.99 3.68 -10.62
N GLY A 319 -1.12 3.29 -11.88
CA GLY A 319 -1.67 4.16 -12.93
C GLY A 319 -3.06 4.71 -12.57
N SER A 320 -3.94 3.82 -12.12
CA SER A 320 -5.21 4.17 -11.47
C SER A 320 -5.56 3.17 -10.37
N ILE A 321 -6.38 3.56 -9.40
CA ILE A 321 -6.87 2.69 -8.34
C ILE A 321 -8.40 2.66 -8.39
N LEU A 322 -8.97 1.46 -8.47
CA LEU A 322 -10.40 1.21 -8.39
C LEU A 322 -10.70 0.34 -7.16
N MET A 323 -11.46 0.88 -6.22
CA MET A 323 -11.92 0.19 -5.03
C MET A 323 -13.41 -0.14 -5.18
N VAL A 324 -13.76 -1.42 -5.15
CA VAL A 324 -15.14 -1.91 -5.23
C VAL A 324 -15.47 -2.60 -3.92
N ASP A 325 -16.34 -1.99 -3.12
CA ASP A 325 -16.74 -2.49 -1.80
C ASP A 325 -15.56 -2.80 -0.86
N ALA A 326 -14.47 -2.04 -1.00
CA ALA A 326 -13.25 -2.21 -0.23
C ALA A 326 -13.28 -1.32 1.04
N PRO A 327 -13.28 -1.89 2.26
CA PRO A 327 -13.40 -1.13 3.49
C PRO A 327 -12.22 -0.21 3.83
N ALA A 328 -10.98 -0.52 3.43
CA ALA A 328 -9.84 0.22 3.98
C ALA A 328 -8.53 0.14 3.17
N LEU A 329 -7.78 1.23 3.28
CA LEU A 329 -6.35 1.37 2.99
C LEU A 329 -5.62 1.59 4.32
N ILE A 330 -4.70 0.72 4.68
CA ILE A 330 -4.08 0.72 6.01
C ILE A 330 -2.55 0.60 5.88
N PRO A 331 -1.76 1.47 6.53
CA PRO A 331 -0.33 1.23 6.67
C PRO A 331 -0.04 -0.03 7.48
N ASN A 332 1.08 -0.70 7.18
CA ASN A 332 1.50 -1.84 8.00
C ASN A 332 1.92 -1.37 9.40
N TYR A 333 1.42 -2.09 10.40
CA TYR A 333 1.82 -1.94 11.80
C TYR A 333 2.97 -2.89 12.09
N LEU A 334 4.08 -2.37 12.58
CA LEU A 334 5.09 -3.20 13.24
C LEU A 334 4.63 -3.48 14.67
N VAL A 335 4.67 -4.74 15.11
CA VAL A 335 4.36 -5.08 16.50
C VAL A 335 5.37 -4.43 17.44
N SER A 336 4.88 -3.83 18.53
CA SER A 336 5.76 -3.27 19.57
C SER A 336 6.48 -4.41 20.31
N SER A 337 7.80 -4.31 20.41
CA SER A 337 8.64 -5.17 21.24
C SER A 337 8.87 -4.63 22.65
N ASP A 338 8.52 -3.36 22.88
CA ASP A 338 8.83 -2.57 24.08
C ASP A 338 7.60 -2.30 24.97
N GLN A 339 6.45 -2.90 24.65
CA GLN A 339 5.17 -2.67 25.33
C GLN A 339 4.71 -1.21 25.27
N ASN A 340 5.13 -0.43 24.27
CA ASN A 340 4.60 0.90 23.95
C ASN A 340 3.58 0.84 22.82
N GLY A 341 2.68 1.81 22.76
CA GLY A 341 1.85 2.04 21.59
C GLY A 341 2.72 2.30 20.35
N VAL A 342 2.23 1.83 19.21
CA VAL A 342 2.91 1.81 17.92
C VAL A 342 2.49 3.04 17.11
N THR A 343 3.49 3.75 16.59
CA THR A 343 3.27 4.74 15.53
C THR A 343 3.26 4.00 14.19
N PRO A 344 2.21 4.13 13.36
CA PRO A 344 2.15 3.45 12.07
C PRO A 344 3.29 3.89 11.14
N SER A 345 3.67 2.99 10.23
CA SER A 345 4.60 3.32 9.15
C SER A 345 4.06 4.46 8.28
N ASP A 346 4.96 5.19 7.64
CA ASP A 346 4.58 6.19 6.62
C ASP A 346 3.76 5.52 5.51
N PHE A 347 2.62 6.12 5.19
CA PHE A 347 1.72 5.71 4.11
C PHE A 347 1.84 6.68 2.93
N THR A 348 2.31 6.19 1.79
CA THR A 348 2.40 6.96 0.55
C THR A 348 1.58 6.30 -0.54
N LEU A 349 0.67 7.05 -1.14
CA LEU A 349 -0.12 6.62 -2.31
C LEU A 349 0.11 7.61 -3.44
N THR A 350 0.57 7.12 -4.58
CA THR A 350 0.74 7.90 -5.81
C THR A 350 -0.06 7.24 -6.94
N THR A 351 -1.01 7.97 -7.52
CA THR A 351 -1.82 7.43 -8.62
C THR A 351 -2.35 8.51 -9.55
N GLY A 352 -2.70 8.15 -10.79
CA GLY A 352 -3.41 9.05 -11.70
C GLY A 352 -4.81 9.40 -11.20
N SER A 353 -5.54 8.41 -10.68
CA SER A 353 -6.88 8.57 -10.10
C SER A 353 -7.16 7.51 -9.04
N LEU A 354 -7.88 7.88 -7.99
CA LEU A 354 -8.48 6.97 -7.03
C LEU A 354 -10.00 7.06 -7.20
N THR A 355 -10.68 5.92 -7.33
CA THR A 355 -12.14 5.88 -7.44
C THR A 355 -12.68 4.74 -6.61
N SER A 356 -13.76 5.01 -5.89
CA SER A 356 -14.44 4.03 -5.04
C SER A 356 -15.90 3.88 -5.45
N VAL A 357 -16.40 2.65 -5.47
CA VAL A 357 -17.78 2.34 -5.82
C VAL A 357 -18.36 1.28 -4.88
N GLY A 358 -19.67 1.33 -4.69
CA GLY A 358 -20.41 0.41 -3.82
C GLY A 358 -20.71 0.98 -2.43
N PRO A 359 -21.51 0.29 -1.62
CA PRO A 359 -21.88 0.71 -0.27
C PRO A 359 -20.72 0.87 0.71
N ARG A 360 -19.54 0.28 0.43
CA ARG A 360 -18.35 0.41 1.30
C ARG A 360 -17.26 1.24 0.63
N ILE A 361 -17.23 2.53 0.98
CA ILE A 361 -16.16 3.45 0.56
C ILE A 361 -14.98 3.38 1.55
N PRO A 362 -13.74 3.21 1.06
CA PRO A 362 -12.57 2.95 1.90
C PRO A 362 -12.26 4.09 2.86
N ILE A 363 -11.81 3.73 4.06
CA ILE A 363 -11.16 4.64 5.01
C ILE A 363 -9.64 4.54 4.90
N ILE A 364 -8.94 5.62 5.26
CA ILE A 364 -7.52 5.57 5.62
C ILE A 364 -7.40 5.78 7.13
N ASN A 365 -6.82 4.81 7.82
CA ASN A 365 -6.59 4.87 9.26
C ASN A 365 -5.10 4.65 9.55
N ALA A 366 -4.40 5.73 9.91
CA ALA A 366 -3.04 5.74 10.40
C ALA A 366 -3.00 6.24 11.86
N ASN A 367 -4.00 5.88 12.68
CA ASN A 367 -4.00 6.24 14.08
C ASN A 367 -2.89 5.47 14.83
N GLY A 368 -2.21 6.16 15.75
CA GLY A 368 -1.32 5.55 16.73
C GLY A 368 -2.07 4.60 17.65
N THR A 369 -1.45 3.47 17.99
CA THR A 369 -2.09 2.56 18.94
C THR A 369 -1.97 3.10 20.37
N SER A 370 -2.97 2.78 21.18
CA SER A 370 -2.98 3.17 22.59
C SER A 370 -1.83 2.51 23.35
N ALA A 371 -1.42 3.14 24.44
CA ALA A 371 -0.50 2.54 25.39
C ALA A 371 -1.06 1.21 25.94
N PHE A 372 -0.17 0.26 26.19
CA PHE A 372 -0.51 -1.00 26.85
C PHE A 372 -0.77 -0.81 28.34
N SER A 373 -1.39 -1.79 29.01
CA SER A 373 -1.75 -1.75 30.43
C SER A 373 -0.55 -1.92 31.41
N ASN A 374 0.59 -1.28 31.10
CA ASN A 374 1.81 -1.26 31.92
C ASN A 374 2.17 0.20 32.30
N PRO A 375 2.49 0.50 33.57
CA PRO A 375 2.84 1.85 34.04
C PRO A 375 3.89 2.63 33.24
N ASN A 376 4.78 1.95 32.51
CA ASN A 376 5.82 2.63 31.74
C ASN A 376 5.49 2.74 30.23
N SER A 377 4.29 2.34 29.82
CA SER A 377 3.87 2.33 28.43
C SER A 377 3.46 3.72 27.94
N ASN A 378 4.10 4.17 26.86
CA ASN A 378 3.73 5.39 26.14
C ASN A 378 2.83 5.05 24.94
N PRO A 379 1.86 5.90 24.58
CA PRO A 379 1.07 5.71 23.37
C PRO A 379 1.86 5.99 22.08
N GLY A 380 1.41 5.40 20.97
CA GLY A 380 1.93 5.71 19.63
C GLY A 380 1.41 7.05 19.12
N SER A 381 2.16 7.70 18.22
CA SER A 381 1.69 8.89 17.50
C SER A 381 0.88 8.49 16.26
N GLY A 382 0.08 9.42 15.73
CA GLY A 382 -0.50 9.26 14.40
C GLY A 382 0.59 9.17 13.32
N GLY A 383 0.35 8.38 12.28
CA GLY A 383 1.28 8.17 11.18
C GLY A 383 1.35 9.34 10.19
N ARG A 384 2.23 9.23 9.21
CA ARG A 384 2.30 10.16 8.09
C ARG A 384 1.56 9.60 6.88
N ILE A 385 0.61 10.36 6.35
CA ILE A 385 -0.14 10.05 5.13
C ILE A 385 0.26 11.05 4.05
N SER A 386 0.66 10.54 2.89
CA SER A 386 0.93 11.33 1.68
C SER A 386 0.14 10.77 0.51
N LEU A 387 -0.84 11.54 0.02
CA LEU A 387 -1.65 11.19 -1.15
C LEU A 387 -1.27 12.12 -2.31
N ASN A 388 -0.82 11.54 -3.42
CA ASN A 388 -0.44 12.24 -4.64
C ASN A 388 -1.35 11.77 -5.79
N ILE A 389 -2.36 12.57 -6.14
CA ILE A 389 -3.29 12.29 -7.24
C ILE A 389 -2.86 13.11 -8.46
N LEU A 390 -2.30 12.44 -9.47
CA LEU A 390 -1.55 13.08 -10.56
C LEU A 390 -2.43 13.57 -11.71
N GLY A 391 -3.65 13.03 -11.87
CA GLY A 391 -4.55 13.39 -12.96
C GLY A 391 -5.91 13.92 -12.49
N ALA A 392 -6.59 13.16 -11.63
CA ALA A 392 -7.94 13.47 -11.15
C ALA A 392 -7.93 14.38 -9.90
N GLY A 393 -9.12 14.61 -9.35
CA GLY A 393 -9.32 15.17 -8.02
C GLY A 393 -9.37 14.10 -6.92
N LEU A 394 -9.68 14.53 -5.70
CA LEU A 394 -9.98 13.66 -4.57
C LEU A 394 -11.20 14.17 -3.82
N THR A 395 -12.20 13.31 -3.61
CA THR A 395 -13.34 13.59 -2.74
C THR A 395 -13.30 12.72 -1.50
N VAL A 396 -13.30 13.33 -0.31
CA VAL A 396 -13.45 12.64 0.98
C VAL A 396 -14.88 12.84 1.47
N GLY A 397 -15.70 11.80 1.39
CA GLY A 397 -17.12 11.85 1.71
C GLY A 397 -17.79 10.47 1.63
N PRO A 398 -19.05 10.33 2.11
CA PRO A 398 -19.74 9.03 2.13
C PRO A 398 -19.98 8.43 0.74
N LEU A 399 -19.93 9.25 -0.31
CA LEU A 399 -20.03 8.85 -1.72
C LEU A 399 -18.78 9.25 -2.53
N GLY A 400 -17.69 9.58 -1.84
CA GLY A 400 -16.43 10.03 -2.45
C GLY A 400 -15.47 8.88 -2.79
N ASP A 401 -14.23 9.25 -3.05
CA ASP A 401 -13.12 8.31 -3.28
C ASP A 401 -12.65 7.67 -1.97
N LEU A 402 -12.75 8.41 -0.87
CA LEU A 402 -12.49 7.96 0.49
C LEU A 402 -13.64 8.41 1.40
N SER A 403 -14.02 7.62 2.40
CA SER A 403 -15.06 8.03 3.34
C SER A 403 -14.52 8.85 4.50
N SER A 404 -13.29 8.57 4.96
CA SER A 404 -12.59 9.35 5.97
C SER A 404 -11.08 9.10 5.96
N ILE A 405 -10.34 10.05 6.54
CA ILE A 405 -8.89 9.95 6.74
C ILE A 405 -8.59 10.32 8.19
N THR A 406 -7.91 9.43 8.92
CA THR A 406 -7.53 9.68 10.31
C THR A 406 -6.06 9.34 10.57
N SER A 407 -5.39 10.23 11.31
CA SER A 407 -4.03 10.09 11.80
C SER A 407 -3.90 10.65 13.21
N ASN A 408 -4.75 10.18 14.10
CA ASN A 408 -4.81 10.58 15.50
C ASN A 408 -3.74 9.86 16.33
N GLY A 409 -3.27 10.50 17.40
CA GLY A 409 -2.43 9.84 18.41
C GLY A 409 -3.19 8.80 19.22
N GLY A 410 -2.45 7.82 19.73
CA GLY A 410 -2.96 6.76 20.60
C GLY A 410 -3.33 7.24 22.00
N ASN A 411 -4.23 6.52 22.67
CA ASN A 411 -4.71 6.91 24.00
C ASN A 411 -3.75 6.48 25.12
N PHE A 412 -3.80 7.21 26.23
CA PHE A 412 -3.07 6.93 27.48
C PHE A 412 -3.33 5.53 28.09
N ASN A 413 -2.45 5.11 29.00
CA ASN A 413 -2.66 3.96 29.90
C ASN A 413 -3.10 4.40 31.30
N PHE A 414 -4.06 3.68 31.89
CA PHE A 414 -4.63 3.90 33.23
C PHE A 414 -3.61 3.80 34.39
N GLY A 415 -2.49 3.09 34.19
CA GLY A 415 -1.50 2.83 35.23
C GLY A 415 -0.16 3.58 35.08
N GLY A 416 0.02 4.42 34.03
CA GLY A 416 1.35 4.87 33.61
C GLY A 416 1.58 6.35 33.35
N ALA A 417 2.79 6.73 32.91
CA ALA A 417 3.19 8.12 32.68
C ALA A 417 2.22 8.82 31.70
N TYR A 418 1.34 9.65 32.26
CA TYR A 418 0.11 10.13 31.65
C TYR A 418 0.36 11.10 30.48
N GLY A 419 0.32 10.58 29.25
CA GLY A 419 0.31 11.35 28.00
C GLY A 419 -0.57 10.69 26.93
N GLY A 420 -1.15 11.49 26.04
CA GLY A 420 -1.75 11.05 24.78
C GLY A 420 -0.72 11.17 23.65
N GLY A 421 -0.80 10.29 22.65
CA GLY A 421 0.12 10.31 21.51
C GLY A 421 -0.02 11.60 20.69
N ASN A 422 1.00 11.95 19.90
CA ASN A 422 0.91 13.11 19.01
C ASN A 422 -0.06 12.83 17.86
N GLY A 423 -0.67 13.87 17.31
CA GLY A 423 -1.33 13.78 16.01
C GLY A 423 -0.30 13.55 14.89
N GLY A 424 -0.75 12.91 13.82
CA GLY A 424 0.08 12.63 12.65
C GLY A 424 0.06 13.76 11.62
N THR A 425 0.56 13.45 10.42
CA THR A 425 0.57 14.39 9.30
C THR A 425 -0.24 13.80 8.14
N ILE A 426 -1.11 14.61 7.53
CA ILE A 426 -1.90 14.26 6.36
C ILE A 426 -1.59 15.29 5.27
N ASN A 427 -0.94 14.85 4.19
CA ASN A 427 -0.65 15.67 3.02
C ASN A 427 -1.42 15.12 1.82
N ILE A 428 -2.26 15.95 1.21
CA ILE A 428 -3.01 15.62 0.00
C ILE A 428 -2.61 16.62 -1.08
N THR A 429 -1.99 16.11 -2.14
CA THR A 429 -1.70 16.88 -3.35
C THR A 429 -2.47 16.27 -4.52
N ALA A 430 -3.26 17.08 -5.21
CA ALA A 430 -4.02 16.65 -6.38
C ALA A 430 -3.82 17.62 -7.56
N ALA A 431 -3.75 17.09 -8.77
CA ALA A 431 -3.80 17.90 -9.98
C ALA A 431 -5.19 18.53 -10.20
N GLY A 432 -6.24 17.75 -9.92
CA GLY A 432 -7.64 18.18 -9.95
C GLY A 432 -8.16 18.71 -8.61
N PRO A 433 -9.49 18.83 -8.45
CA PRO A 433 -10.11 19.43 -7.27
C PRO A 433 -9.99 18.54 -6.03
N ILE A 434 -9.94 19.15 -4.85
CA ILE A 434 -10.02 18.44 -3.57
C ILE A 434 -11.32 18.85 -2.88
N THR A 435 -12.18 17.89 -2.55
CA THR A 435 -13.47 18.13 -1.88
C THR A 435 -13.57 17.34 -0.58
N ILE A 436 -13.87 18.02 0.52
CA ILE A 436 -13.99 17.44 1.85
C ILE A 436 -15.43 17.55 2.35
N ASP A 437 -16.20 16.48 2.19
CA ASP A 437 -17.59 16.32 2.64
C ASP A 437 -17.71 15.46 3.90
N SER A 438 -16.59 14.95 4.41
CA SER A 438 -16.52 14.22 5.69
C SER A 438 -15.27 14.59 6.49
N PRO A 439 -15.29 14.39 7.82
CA PRO A 439 -14.21 14.85 8.68
C PRO A 439 -12.85 14.20 8.35
N ILE A 440 -11.79 15.01 8.46
CA ILE A 440 -10.40 14.55 8.50
C ILE A 440 -9.79 14.95 9.85
N GLU A 441 -9.13 14.01 10.51
CA GLU A 441 -8.60 14.20 11.85
C GLU A 441 -7.13 13.79 11.97
N ALA A 442 -6.32 14.65 12.57
CA ALA A 442 -4.92 14.39 12.91
C ALA A 442 -4.61 14.91 14.32
N THR A 443 -5.44 14.55 15.30
CA THR A 443 -5.42 15.11 16.66
C THR A 443 -4.57 14.30 17.64
N SER A 444 -4.13 14.91 18.73
CA SER A 444 -3.49 14.22 19.85
C SER A 444 -4.41 13.17 20.47
N GLY A 445 -3.84 12.10 21.02
CA GLY A 445 -4.54 11.05 21.74
C GLY A 445 -5.28 11.54 22.98
N ARG A 446 -6.20 10.72 23.50
CA ARG A 446 -6.92 11.05 24.73
C ARG A 446 -5.97 11.05 25.94
N VAL A 447 -6.35 11.78 26.99
CA VAL A 447 -5.74 11.83 28.34
C VAL A 447 -6.81 11.61 29.42
N LEU A 448 -6.46 10.98 30.55
CA LEU A 448 -7.41 10.64 31.65
C LEU A 448 -7.74 11.82 32.56
N ASP A 449 -6.71 12.56 32.94
CA ASP A 449 -6.83 13.68 33.87
C ASP A 449 -7.36 14.89 33.11
N GLY A 450 -8.60 15.27 33.44
CA GLY A 450 -9.31 16.37 32.82
C GLY A 450 -8.59 17.72 32.88
N THR A 451 -7.58 17.88 33.74
CA THR A 451 -6.79 19.12 33.83
C THR A 451 -5.50 19.10 33.01
N ARG A 452 -5.04 17.93 32.56
CA ARG A 452 -3.78 17.79 31.81
C ARG A 452 -3.97 17.95 30.30
N THR A 453 -2.90 18.41 29.66
CA THR A 453 -2.74 18.47 28.20
C THR A 453 -1.57 17.57 27.79
N ALA A 454 -1.64 16.93 26.62
CA ALA A 454 -0.57 16.09 26.09
C ALA A 454 -0.63 15.98 24.56
N GLY A 455 0.48 15.57 23.96
CA GLY A 455 0.62 15.41 22.51
C GLY A 455 0.70 16.74 21.76
N ASN A 456 1.33 16.73 20.60
CA ASN A 456 1.72 17.93 19.85
C ASN A 456 0.72 18.37 18.77
N GLY A 457 -0.54 17.92 18.80
CA GLY A 457 -1.45 18.06 17.66
C GLY A 457 -0.87 17.37 16.42
N GLY A 458 -1.47 17.61 15.26
CA GLY A 458 -0.98 17.13 13.97
C GLY A 458 -1.03 18.21 12.90
N ALA A 459 -0.84 17.79 11.65
CA ALA A 459 -0.82 18.69 10.49
C ALA A 459 -1.68 18.13 9.35
N ILE A 460 -2.51 18.99 8.76
CA ILE A 460 -3.33 18.68 7.59
C ILE A 460 -3.00 19.70 6.50
N THR A 461 -2.51 19.23 5.35
CA THR A 461 -2.17 20.06 4.19
C THR A 461 -2.93 19.57 2.96
N LEU A 462 -3.74 20.45 2.36
CA LEU A 462 -4.45 20.20 1.11
C LEU A 462 -3.89 21.14 0.04
N ASN A 463 -3.42 20.58 -1.07
CA ASN A 463 -2.78 21.32 -2.15
C ASN A 463 -3.34 20.87 -3.51
N SER A 464 -4.31 21.62 -4.05
CA SER A 464 -4.72 21.43 -5.45
C SER A 464 -3.84 22.28 -6.35
N LEU A 465 -3.14 21.65 -7.28
CA LEU A 465 -2.13 22.31 -8.10
C LEU A 465 -2.75 23.30 -9.08
N ASN A 466 -3.87 22.92 -9.71
CA ASN A 466 -4.48 23.69 -10.80
C ASN A 466 -6.01 23.83 -10.66
N ASP A 467 -6.62 23.35 -9.57
CA ASP A 467 -8.07 23.38 -9.38
C ASP A 467 -8.46 23.72 -7.93
N ALA A 468 -9.75 23.61 -7.62
CA ALA A 468 -10.33 24.10 -6.38
C ALA A 468 -10.05 23.20 -5.17
N VAL A 469 -10.02 23.81 -4.00
CA VAL A 469 -10.16 23.12 -2.70
C VAL A 469 -11.51 23.53 -2.10
N ALA A 470 -12.39 22.56 -1.83
CA ALA A 470 -13.72 22.78 -1.24
C ALA A 470 -13.84 22.05 0.10
N ILE A 471 -14.22 22.78 1.15
CA ILE A 471 -14.38 22.27 2.52
C ILE A 471 -15.83 22.42 2.95
N ASN A 472 -16.53 21.29 3.01
CA ASN A 472 -17.93 21.19 3.42
C ASN A 472 -18.12 20.52 4.78
N SER A 473 -17.02 20.03 5.37
CA SER A 473 -16.97 19.36 6.66
C SER A 473 -15.77 19.85 7.49
N ARG A 474 -15.38 19.08 8.51
CA ARG A 474 -14.37 19.46 9.50
C ARG A 474 -12.97 18.96 9.14
N LEU A 475 -11.99 19.86 9.22
CA LEU A 475 -10.57 19.52 9.34
C LEU A 475 -10.11 19.81 10.76
N GLN A 476 -9.69 18.80 11.51
CA GLN A 476 -9.25 18.97 12.89
C GLN A 476 -7.83 18.45 13.12
N ALA A 477 -6.90 19.37 13.32
CA ALA A 477 -5.49 19.08 13.56
C ALA A 477 -5.14 19.02 15.05
N SER A 478 -5.97 19.58 15.92
CA SER A 478 -5.81 19.49 17.39
C SER A 478 -7.13 19.65 18.12
N SER A 479 -7.16 19.25 19.39
CA SER A 479 -8.36 19.24 20.22
C SER A 479 -8.13 19.96 21.55
N ALA A 480 -9.18 20.60 22.05
CA ALA A 480 -9.22 21.29 23.33
C ALA A 480 -10.54 20.95 24.04
N ASP A 481 -10.81 19.65 24.17
CA ASP A 481 -12.04 19.18 24.83
C ASP A 481 -12.16 19.76 26.25
N PRO A 482 -13.38 20.12 26.72
CA PRO A 482 -13.56 20.68 28.07
C PRO A 482 -12.99 19.78 29.17
N ALA A 483 -12.38 20.41 30.17
CA ALA A 483 -11.84 19.74 31.35
C ALA A 483 -12.97 19.10 32.18
N ILE A 484 -13.08 17.78 32.15
CA ILE A 484 -14.00 16.99 33.00
C ILE A 484 -13.34 15.68 33.45
N THR A 485 -13.93 14.96 34.41
CA THR A 485 -13.35 13.76 35.07
C THR A 485 -13.26 12.49 34.22
N THR A 486 -13.38 12.58 32.88
CA THR A 486 -13.31 11.43 31.97
C THR A 486 -12.28 11.64 30.86
N ALA A 487 -11.89 10.58 30.15
CA ALA A 487 -10.93 10.64 29.06
C ALA A 487 -11.32 11.65 27.96
N ARG A 488 -10.41 12.55 27.59
CA ARG A 488 -10.63 13.65 26.63
C ARG A 488 -9.41 13.93 25.76
N ARG A 489 -9.59 14.54 24.57
CA ARG A 489 -8.48 14.99 23.72
C ARG A 489 -8.15 16.45 24.05
N ARG A 490 -7.02 16.67 24.74
CA ARG A 490 -6.52 18.01 25.10
C ARG A 490 -5.07 18.14 24.71
N SER A 491 -4.83 18.79 23.58
CA SER A 491 -3.49 18.92 22.99
C SER A 491 -2.61 19.85 23.82
N ALA A 492 -1.34 19.50 24.02
CA ALA A 492 -0.36 20.38 24.65
C ALA A 492 0.11 21.51 23.71
N ASN A 493 0.04 21.25 22.40
CA ASN A 493 0.34 22.20 21.32
C ASN A 493 -0.84 22.28 20.34
N GLY A 494 -0.96 23.40 19.63
CA GLY A 494 -1.89 23.53 18.52
C GLY A 494 -1.41 22.75 17.28
N GLY A 495 -2.36 22.39 16.43
CA GLY A 495 -2.07 21.76 15.14
C GLY A 495 -1.80 22.76 14.01
N ASN A 496 -1.71 22.25 12.80
CA ASN A 496 -1.60 23.06 11.59
C ASN A 496 -2.63 22.60 10.55
N VAL A 497 -3.39 23.55 10.00
CA VAL A 497 -4.26 23.32 8.84
C VAL A 497 -3.82 24.26 7.71
N THR A 498 -3.46 23.71 6.56
CA THR A 498 -3.00 24.47 5.39
C THR A 498 -3.80 24.10 4.15
N LEU A 499 -4.39 25.10 3.51
CA LEU A 499 -5.09 24.96 2.24
C LEU A 499 -4.36 25.76 1.16
N LYS A 500 -4.10 25.15 0.02
CA LYS A 500 -3.52 25.80 -1.15
C LYS A 500 -4.25 25.41 -2.43
N SER A 501 -4.51 26.40 -3.28
CA SER A 501 -5.03 26.19 -4.64
C SER A 501 -4.32 27.08 -5.64
N GLY A 502 -3.88 26.46 -6.74
CA GLY A 502 -3.36 27.15 -7.92
C GLY A 502 -4.39 27.37 -9.03
N LYS A 503 -5.69 27.19 -8.78
CA LYS A 503 -6.74 27.36 -9.79
C LYS A 503 -6.65 28.74 -10.46
N PRO A 504 -6.52 28.83 -11.79
CA PRO A 504 -6.18 30.09 -12.46
C PRO A 504 -7.30 31.14 -12.43
N SER A 505 -8.57 30.71 -12.41
CA SER A 505 -9.75 31.59 -12.39
C SER A 505 -10.95 30.96 -11.68
N GLY A 506 -11.91 31.79 -11.26
CA GLY A 506 -13.08 31.35 -10.50
C GLY A 506 -12.76 31.06 -9.03
N VAL A 507 -13.59 30.28 -8.34
CA VAL A 507 -13.35 29.98 -6.92
C VAL A 507 -12.28 28.90 -6.77
N ALA A 508 -11.11 29.30 -6.26
CA ALA A 508 -9.95 28.45 -5.98
C ALA A 508 -10.04 27.76 -4.63
N ILE A 509 -10.55 28.46 -3.61
CA ILE A 509 -10.79 27.88 -2.28
C ILE A 509 -12.20 28.23 -1.86
N ASN A 510 -12.97 27.24 -1.43
CA ASN A 510 -14.32 27.42 -0.91
C ASN A 510 -14.45 26.71 0.43
N ILE A 511 -14.65 27.46 1.51
CA ILE A 511 -15.05 26.92 2.80
C ILE A 511 -16.52 27.27 2.95
N SER A 512 -17.37 26.25 3.01
CA SER A 512 -18.81 26.42 3.15
C SER A 512 -19.19 26.93 4.55
N ASN A 513 -20.46 27.25 4.76
CA ASN A 513 -20.97 27.64 6.08
C ASN A 513 -20.99 26.49 7.10
N THR A 514 -20.84 25.23 6.66
CA THR A 514 -20.66 24.05 7.53
C THR A 514 -19.20 23.62 7.62
N GLY A 515 -18.30 24.29 6.91
CA GLY A 515 -16.87 24.00 6.93
C GLY A 515 -16.24 24.46 8.25
N GLU A 516 -15.38 23.62 8.81
CA GLU A 516 -14.67 23.90 10.06
C GLU A 516 -13.17 23.65 9.90
N LEU A 517 -12.34 24.66 10.16
CA LEU A 517 -10.88 24.53 10.22
C LEU A 517 -10.41 24.70 11.67
N LEU A 518 -10.11 23.58 12.32
CA LEU A 518 -9.89 23.53 13.75
C LEU A 518 -8.45 23.16 14.09
N SER A 519 -7.73 24.14 14.62
CA SER A 519 -6.42 24.00 15.24
C SER A 519 -6.52 24.49 16.70
N LEU A 520 -7.27 23.73 17.49
CA LEU A 520 -7.64 24.08 18.84
C LEU A 520 -6.49 23.95 19.83
N LEU A 521 -6.52 24.75 20.88
CA LEU A 521 -5.56 24.68 21.97
C LEU A 521 -6.19 25.10 23.29
N ASP A 522 -6.10 24.21 24.27
CA ASP A 522 -6.63 24.47 25.60
C ASP A 522 -5.92 25.66 26.27
N ALA A 523 -6.64 26.43 27.07
CA ALA A 523 -6.09 27.60 27.79
C ALA A 523 -4.94 27.22 28.75
N ALA A 524 -4.99 26.03 29.35
CA ALA A 524 -3.96 25.50 30.23
C ALA A 524 -2.76 24.89 29.49
N ALA A 525 -2.80 24.79 28.16
CA ALA A 525 -1.72 24.16 27.40
C ALA A 525 -0.47 25.06 27.30
N PRO A 526 0.75 24.50 27.34
CA PRO A 526 1.98 25.30 27.24
C PRO A 526 2.18 25.95 25.87
N GLY A 527 1.66 25.36 24.78
CA GLY A 527 1.88 25.83 23.41
C GLY A 527 3.06 25.11 22.72
N PRO A 528 3.31 25.32 21.40
CA PRO A 528 2.89 26.44 20.56
C PRO A 528 1.40 26.47 20.26
N ALA A 529 0.92 27.64 19.87
CA ALA A 529 -0.45 27.86 19.46
C ALA A 529 -0.79 27.27 18.09
N GLY A 530 -2.09 27.20 17.78
CA GLY A 530 -2.58 26.67 16.52
C GLY A 530 -2.27 27.53 15.30
N LYS A 531 -2.36 26.94 14.10
CA LYS A 531 -2.24 27.67 12.84
C LYS A 531 -3.24 27.20 11.80
N VAL A 532 -3.90 28.17 11.16
CA VAL A 532 -4.71 27.97 9.96
C VAL A 532 -4.13 28.86 8.86
N THR A 533 -3.84 28.27 7.70
CA THR A 533 -3.28 28.99 6.54
C THR A 533 -4.09 28.66 5.29
N ILE A 534 -4.49 29.69 4.56
CA ILE A 534 -5.24 29.60 3.31
C ILE A 534 -4.51 30.42 2.26
N LEU A 535 -4.14 29.80 1.13
CA LEU A 535 -3.38 30.45 0.07
C LEU A 535 -3.95 30.13 -1.31
N ALA A 536 -4.50 31.13 -1.98
CA ALA A 536 -4.88 31.05 -3.39
C ALA A 536 -3.90 31.86 -4.27
N THR A 537 -3.51 31.31 -5.43
CA THR A 537 -2.45 31.90 -6.25
C THR A 537 -2.82 32.20 -7.70
N GLY A 538 -3.99 31.79 -8.18
CA GLY A 538 -4.42 32.04 -9.56
C GLY A 538 -4.65 33.51 -9.86
N ALA A 539 -4.31 33.98 -11.07
CA ALA A 539 -4.34 35.41 -11.39
C ALA A 539 -5.75 36.05 -11.24
N ASN A 540 -6.80 35.32 -11.61
CA ASN A 540 -8.19 35.79 -11.63
C ASN A 540 -9.10 34.90 -10.77
N SER A 541 -8.56 34.34 -9.69
CA SER A 541 -9.29 33.46 -8.79
C SER A 541 -9.80 34.15 -7.53
N GLY A 542 -10.62 33.43 -6.78
CA GLY A 542 -11.11 33.86 -5.48
C GLY A 542 -11.00 32.79 -4.39
N ALA A 543 -10.85 33.24 -3.15
CA ALA A 543 -11.06 32.42 -1.96
C ALA A 543 -12.35 32.87 -1.26
N ARG A 544 -13.32 31.96 -1.11
CA ARG A 544 -14.54 32.17 -0.32
C ARG A 544 -14.38 31.43 1.00
N VAL A 545 -14.50 32.17 2.11
CA VAL A 545 -14.30 31.65 3.46
C VAL A 545 -15.54 31.95 4.28
N ASN A 546 -16.42 30.96 4.38
CA ASN A 546 -17.53 30.93 5.32
C ASN A 546 -17.24 29.91 6.43
N GLY A 547 -18.14 29.80 7.41
CA GLY A 547 -18.05 28.79 8.46
C GLY A 547 -17.04 29.18 9.55
N THR A 548 -16.47 28.18 10.22
CA THR A 548 -15.70 28.37 11.46
C THR A 548 -14.21 28.13 11.25
N LEU A 549 -13.39 29.12 11.62
CA LEU A 549 -11.93 29.02 11.64
C LEU A 549 -11.44 29.26 13.05
N ARG A 550 -10.71 28.31 13.62
CA ARG A 550 -10.22 28.42 15.00
C ARG A 550 -8.77 28.02 15.12
N ALA A 551 -7.93 29.00 15.48
CA ALA A 551 -6.51 28.83 15.79
C ALA A 551 -6.24 29.40 17.18
N ASP A 552 -6.63 28.67 18.22
CA ASP A 552 -6.60 29.19 19.60
C ASP A 552 -5.18 29.63 19.98
N ARG A 553 -5.08 30.87 20.51
CA ARG A 553 -3.81 31.58 20.84
C ARG A 553 -2.83 31.72 19.67
N GLY A 554 -3.32 31.47 18.45
CA GLY A 554 -2.53 31.18 17.27
C GLY A 554 -2.85 32.08 16.10
N THR A 555 -2.46 31.67 14.89
CA THR A 555 -2.57 32.51 13.70
C THR A 555 -3.52 31.95 12.66
N ILE A 556 -4.43 32.80 12.20
CA ILE A 556 -5.18 32.59 10.95
C ILE A 556 -4.55 33.51 9.89
N ASP A 557 -4.01 32.93 8.82
CA ASP A 557 -3.40 33.67 7.71
C ASP A 557 -4.08 33.29 6.38
N ILE A 558 -4.81 34.23 5.78
CA ILE A 558 -5.55 34.05 4.53
C ILE A 558 -4.96 34.98 3.48
N ARG A 559 -4.38 34.43 2.42
CA ARG A 559 -3.72 35.21 1.37
C ARG A 559 -4.20 34.84 -0.01
N HIS A 560 -4.21 35.85 -0.86
CA HIS A 560 -4.38 35.69 -2.29
C HIS A 560 -3.29 36.49 -3.02
N THR A 561 -2.51 35.83 -3.87
CA THR A 561 -1.34 36.44 -4.52
C THR A 561 -1.54 36.74 -6.01
N GLY A 562 -2.63 36.28 -6.62
CA GLY A 562 -2.98 36.63 -8.00
C GLY A 562 -3.29 38.12 -8.20
N ASP A 563 -3.02 38.64 -9.39
CA ASP A 563 -3.13 40.07 -9.72
C ASP A 563 -4.52 40.67 -9.48
N ALA A 564 -5.58 39.98 -9.91
CA ALA A 564 -6.99 40.32 -9.67
C ALA A 564 -7.61 39.41 -8.60
N GLY A 565 -6.79 39.02 -7.61
CA GLY A 565 -7.16 38.07 -6.58
C GLY A 565 -8.27 38.54 -5.67
N GLN A 566 -9.26 37.68 -5.44
CA GLN A 566 -10.40 38.00 -4.58
C GLN A 566 -10.37 37.17 -3.29
N ILE A 567 -10.68 37.80 -2.16
CA ILE A 567 -10.97 37.11 -0.90
C ILE A 567 -12.34 37.59 -0.43
N ASN A 568 -13.25 36.64 -0.22
CA ASN A 568 -14.57 36.89 0.34
C ASN A 568 -14.65 36.20 1.70
N LEU A 569 -14.72 36.99 2.77
CA LEU A 569 -14.94 36.50 4.13
C LEU A 569 -16.43 36.66 4.46
N GLY A 570 -17.15 35.56 4.60
CA GLY A 570 -18.60 35.59 4.63
C GLY A 570 -19.20 36.12 3.31
N GLY A 571 -20.44 36.57 3.40
CA GLY A 571 -21.21 37.14 2.30
C GLY A 571 -22.34 38.01 2.81
N PRO A 572 -23.10 38.65 1.91
CA PRO A 572 -24.18 39.56 2.28
C PRO A 572 -25.42 38.83 2.82
N GLY A 573 -25.57 37.53 2.55
CA GLY A 573 -26.65 36.71 3.09
C GLY A 573 -26.39 36.32 4.55
N ALA A 574 -27.45 36.20 5.35
CA ALA A 574 -27.34 35.85 6.78
C ALA A 574 -26.71 34.47 7.04
N SER A 575 -26.83 33.53 6.09
CA SER A 575 -26.22 32.20 6.16
C SER A 575 -24.76 32.16 5.67
N ASP A 576 -24.28 33.24 5.06
CA ASP A 576 -22.89 33.40 4.61
C ASP A 576 -22.10 34.14 5.69
N ALA A 577 -22.01 33.56 6.87
CA ALA A 577 -21.25 34.12 7.97
C ALA A 577 -19.86 33.46 8.09
N ILE A 578 -18.87 34.26 8.46
CA ILE A 578 -17.59 33.77 8.95
C ILE A 578 -17.54 33.88 10.48
N ASP A 579 -16.99 32.86 11.13
CA ASP A 579 -16.68 32.85 12.56
C ASP A 579 -15.20 32.50 12.75
N ALA A 580 -14.35 33.52 12.87
CA ALA A 580 -12.90 33.35 12.94
C ALA A 580 -12.34 33.80 14.29
N HIS A 581 -11.65 32.88 14.96
CA HIS A 581 -11.02 33.10 16.26
C HIS A 581 -9.53 32.75 16.24
N GLY A 582 -8.68 33.70 16.61
CA GLY A 582 -7.24 33.49 16.82
C GLY A 582 -6.61 34.55 17.69
N ASP A 583 -5.30 34.43 17.95
CA ASP A 583 -4.52 35.52 18.55
C ASP A 583 -4.17 36.57 17.49
N VAL A 584 -3.82 36.09 16.31
CA VAL A 584 -3.51 36.92 15.15
C VAL A 584 -4.34 36.48 13.96
N ILE A 585 -5.04 37.42 13.32
CA ILE A 585 -5.76 37.20 12.07
C ILE A 585 -5.17 38.13 11.01
N LYS A 586 -4.68 37.55 9.91
CA LYS A 586 -4.15 38.28 8.75
C LYS A 586 -4.93 37.85 7.52
N VAL A 587 -5.51 38.81 6.82
CA VAL A 587 -6.19 38.57 5.55
C VAL A 587 -5.67 39.55 4.51
N ALA A 588 -5.17 39.05 3.39
CA ALA A 588 -4.51 39.90 2.39
C ALA A 588 -4.77 39.47 0.95
N ALA A 589 -5.43 40.34 0.17
CA ALA A 589 -5.52 40.25 -1.28
C ALA A 589 -4.41 41.10 -1.90
N LEU A 590 -3.27 40.47 -2.21
CA LEU A 590 -1.98 41.13 -2.44
C LEU A 590 -1.73 41.59 -3.89
N GLY A 591 -2.56 41.16 -4.85
CA GLY A 591 -2.45 41.57 -6.25
C GLY A 591 -2.67 43.07 -6.46
N ASN A 592 -2.20 43.60 -7.60
CA ASN A 592 -2.36 45.02 -7.93
C ASN A 592 -3.83 45.45 -7.97
N ASN A 593 -4.70 44.54 -8.40
CA ASN A 593 -6.16 44.67 -8.49
C ASN A 593 -6.86 43.78 -7.44
N GLY A 594 -6.19 43.51 -6.31
CA GLY A 594 -6.73 42.67 -5.25
C GLY A 594 -8.04 43.21 -4.68
N VAL A 595 -8.94 42.30 -4.28
CA VAL A 595 -10.21 42.66 -3.65
C VAL A 595 -10.40 41.82 -2.40
N LEU A 596 -10.56 42.48 -1.26
CA LEU A 596 -10.99 41.88 -0.01
C LEU A 596 -12.43 42.32 0.28
N THR A 597 -13.37 41.39 0.19
CA THR A 597 -14.78 41.59 0.54
C THR A 597 -15.10 40.93 1.86
N ILE A 598 -15.77 41.67 2.75
CA ILE A 598 -16.10 41.25 4.10
C ILE A 598 -17.61 41.41 4.27
N GLY A 599 -18.29 40.28 4.45
CA GLY A 599 -19.72 40.19 4.69
C GLY A 599 -20.03 39.95 6.17
N ASN A 600 -21.13 39.23 6.42
CA ASN A 600 -21.58 38.93 7.77
C ASN A 600 -20.56 38.11 8.55
N GLY A 601 -20.41 38.37 9.85
CA GLY A 601 -19.66 37.49 10.75
C GLY A 601 -18.87 38.17 11.86
N LEU A 602 -18.00 37.36 12.47
CA LEU A 602 -17.09 37.73 13.54
C LEU A 602 -15.65 37.39 13.14
N LEU A 603 -14.77 38.39 13.22
CA LEU A 603 -13.32 38.23 13.15
C LEU A 603 -12.73 38.65 14.50
N SER A 604 -12.41 37.70 15.37
CA SER A 604 -11.93 37.95 16.72
C SER A 604 -10.44 37.61 16.85
N ALA A 605 -9.62 38.64 17.04
CA ALA A 605 -8.19 38.51 17.31
C ALA A 605 -7.83 39.09 18.68
N ASP A 606 -6.94 38.43 19.42
CA ASP A 606 -6.49 38.90 20.74
C ASP A 606 -5.36 39.93 20.64
N THR A 607 -4.39 39.72 19.73
CA THR A 607 -3.22 40.61 19.55
C THR A 607 -3.35 41.51 18.32
N THR A 608 -3.62 40.94 17.13
CA THR A 608 -3.68 41.75 15.89
C THR A 608 -4.66 41.20 14.86
N LEU A 609 -5.46 42.10 14.28
CA LEU A 609 -6.30 41.86 13.11
C LEU A 609 -5.84 42.76 11.95
N LYS A 610 -5.33 42.17 10.86
CA LYS A 610 -4.87 42.86 9.64
C LYS A 610 -5.77 42.50 8.46
N LEU A 611 -6.43 43.49 7.86
CA LEU A 611 -7.27 43.37 6.65
C LEU A 611 -6.66 44.21 5.51
N TYR A 612 -6.05 43.54 4.52
CA TYR A 612 -5.14 44.17 3.56
C TYR A 612 -5.56 43.94 2.10
N SER A 613 -5.53 45.01 1.31
CA SER A 613 -5.50 44.98 -0.15
C SER A 613 -4.65 46.13 -0.69
N PRO A 614 -3.30 46.04 -0.55
CA PRO A 614 -2.41 47.19 -0.73
C PRO A 614 -2.03 47.50 -2.19
N GLY A 615 -2.51 46.71 -3.16
CA GLY A 615 -2.23 46.96 -4.57
C GLY A 615 -2.68 48.35 -5.04
N ASN A 616 -2.15 48.84 -6.16
CA ASN A 616 -2.45 50.21 -6.64
C ASN A 616 -3.95 50.43 -6.89
N ASN A 617 -4.69 49.38 -7.24
CA ASN A 617 -6.14 49.37 -7.39
C ASN A 617 -6.82 48.48 -6.32
N GLY A 618 -6.10 48.13 -5.26
CA GLY A 618 -6.56 47.22 -4.22
C GLY A 618 -7.74 47.80 -3.44
N THR A 619 -8.76 46.96 -3.17
CA THR A 619 -9.97 47.40 -2.49
C THR A 619 -10.32 46.54 -1.28
N VAL A 620 -10.77 47.19 -0.20
CA VAL A 620 -11.41 46.53 0.94
C VAL A 620 -12.87 46.96 0.97
N ASN A 621 -13.80 46.00 0.90
CA ASN A 621 -15.24 46.24 0.81
C ASN A 621 -15.95 45.59 1.99
N PHE A 622 -16.64 46.38 2.80
CA PHE A 622 -17.59 45.90 3.79
C PHE A 622 -18.99 45.94 3.19
N VAL A 623 -19.57 44.77 2.96
CA VAL A 623 -20.84 44.59 2.23
C VAL A 623 -22.01 44.17 3.11
N ALA A 624 -21.74 43.79 4.35
CA ALA A 624 -22.73 43.51 5.39
C ALA A 624 -22.12 43.79 6.78
N ASP A 625 -22.97 43.77 7.80
CA ASP A 625 -22.56 44.05 9.16
C ASP A 625 -21.57 42.99 9.66
N VAL A 626 -20.43 43.46 10.17
CA VAL A 626 -19.36 42.59 10.67
C VAL A 626 -18.86 43.08 12.01
N THR A 627 -18.47 42.15 12.88
CA THR A 627 -17.78 42.47 14.12
C THR A 627 -16.29 42.18 13.98
N LEU A 628 -15.48 43.22 14.12
CA LEU A 628 -14.03 43.12 14.29
C LEU A 628 -13.76 43.02 15.80
N GLY A 629 -13.80 41.81 16.34
CA GLY A 629 -13.79 41.49 17.77
C GLY A 629 -12.40 41.39 18.40
N GLY A 630 -12.38 41.00 19.67
CA GLY A 630 -11.17 40.82 20.49
C GLY A 630 -10.46 42.13 20.89
N ALA A 631 -9.45 41.99 21.75
CA ALA A 631 -8.67 43.11 22.29
C ALA A 631 -7.56 43.62 21.35
N SER A 632 -7.45 43.03 20.16
CA SER A 632 -6.39 43.29 19.18
C SER A 632 -6.30 44.73 18.70
N THR A 633 -5.13 45.08 18.16
CA THR A 633 -5.03 46.20 17.22
C THR A 633 -5.69 45.82 15.90
N LYS A 634 -6.63 46.64 15.42
CA LYS A 634 -7.31 46.44 14.13
C LYS A 634 -6.71 47.37 13.07
N ILE A 635 -6.19 46.80 11.99
CA ILE A 635 -5.56 47.53 10.89
C ILE A 635 -6.29 47.19 9.59
N ILE A 636 -6.78 48.21 8.91
CA ILE A 636 -7.46 48.10 7.62
C ILE A 636 -6.66 48.92 6.61
N ALA A 637 -6.14 48.27 5.57
CA ALA A 637 -5.27 48.91 4.58
C ALA A 637 -5.69 48.54 3.15
N GLY A 638 -5.95 49.54 2.31
CA GLY A 638 -6.15 49.35 0.87
C GLY A 638 -6.21 50.67 0.12
N ASN A 639 -6.03 50.66 -1.21
CA ASN A 639 -6.09 51.90 -1.99
C ASN A 639 -7.47 52.55 -1.91
N THR A 640 -8.52 51.72 -1.88
CA THR A 640 -9.88 52.15 -1.62
C THR A 640 -10.49 51.29 -0.52
N ILE A 641 -11.14 51.93 0.46
CA ILE A 641 -11.92 51.27 1.50
C ILE A 641 -13.37 51.73 1.34
N ASN A 642 -14.28 50.78 1.15
CA ASN A 642 -15.71 51.03 1.02
C ASN A 642 -16.45 50.40 2.20
N ILE A 643 -17.31 51.17 2.88
CA ILE A 643 -18.36 50.63 3.74
C ILE A 643 -19.70 50.89 3.06
N PHE A 644 -20.40 49.84 2.67
CA PHE A 644 -21.61 49.95 1.84
C PHE A 644 -22.76 50.62 2.63
N ASN A 645 -23.74 51.16 1.90
CA ASN A 645 -24.82 51.93 2.52
C ASN A 645 -25.60 51.08 3.53
N GLY A 646 -25.81 51.63 4.73
CA GLY A 646 -26.49 50.94 5.82
C GLY A 646 -25.65 49.88 6.54
N VAL A 647 -24.40 49.64 6.13
CA VAL A 647 -23.50 48.69 6.80
C VAL A 647 -22.78 49.34 7.98
N VAL A 648 -22.73 48.61 9.10
CA VAL A 648 -21.97 48.98 10.29
C VAL A 648 -20.82 47.99 10.51
N VAL A 649 -19.59 48.52 10.50
CA VAL A 649 -18.40 47.77 10.91
C VAL A 649 -18.21 47.98 12.41
N THR A 650 -18.60 46.99 13.21
CA THR A 650 -18.51 47.07 14.67
C THR A 650 -17.09 46.79 15.12
N VAL A 651 -16.40 47.81 15.63
CA VAL A 651 -15.05 47.68 16.18
C VAL A 651 -15.17 47.35 17.67
N GLY A 652 -14.95 46.08 18.01
CA GLY A 652 -14.95 45.60 19.40
C GLY A 652 -13.66 45.96 20.14
N GLY A 653 -13.72 45.97 21.48
CA GLY A 653 -12.60 46.37 22.36
C GLY A 653 -12.62 47.86 22.70
N SER A 654 -11.52 48.35 23.28
CA SER A 654 -11.37 49.76 23.70
C SER A 654 -10.60 50.64 22.71
N HIS A 655 -9.99 50.05 21.68
CA HIS A 655 -9.14 50.76 20.72
C HIS A 655 -9.86 50.95 19.38
N PRO A 656 -9.90 52.18 18.82
CA PRO A 656 -10.39 52.41 17.47
C PRO A 656 -9.57 51.66 16.41
N ALA A 657 -10.19 51.36 15.26
CA ALA A 657 -9.48 50.79 14.11
C ALA A 657 -8.52 51.81 13.47
N SER A 658 -7.34 51.36 13.06
CA SER A 658 -6.40 52.15 12.27
C SER A 658 -6.66 51.92 10.77
N VAL A 659 -6.92 53.00 10.04
CA VAL A 659 -7.34 52.95 8.64
C VAL A 659 -6.26 53.61 7.76
N PHE A 660 -5.80 52.88 6.75
CA PHE A 660 -4.78 53.34 5.80
C PHE A 660 -5.33 53.24 4.37
N THR A 661 -5.64 54.38 3.76
CA THR A 661 -6.27 54.41 2.43
C THR A 661 -6.06 55.74 1.72
N ASN A 662 -6.08 55.70 0.39
CA ASN A 662 -6.13 56.90 -0.44
C ASN A 662 -7.59 57.34 -0.67
N ASN A 663 -8.55 56.42 -0.58
CA ASN A 663 -9.98 56.67 -0.80
C ASN A 663 -10.81 56.02 0.32
N ALA A 664 -11.27 56.84 1.28
CA ALA A 664 -12.07 56.43 2.44
C ALA A 664 -13.58 56.61 2.18
N ASN A 665 -14.20 55.67 1.45
CA ASN A 665 -15.59 55.76 1.00
C ASN A 665 -16.57 55.25 2.07
N TYR A 666 -16.80 56.06 3.09
CA TYR A 666 -17.76 55.82 4.18
C TYR A 666 -18.09 57.14 4.91
N SER A 667 -19.05 57.09 5.84
CA SER A 667 -19.48 58.23 6.66
C SER A 667 -18.83 58.20 8.04
N GLY A 668 -18.52 59.39 8.60
CA GLY A 668 -17.89 59.53 9.91
C GLY A 668 -16.39 59.16 9.92
N PHE A 669 -15.70 59.43 11.03
CA PHE A 669 -14.30 59.00 11.28
C PHE A 669 -13.32 59.29 10.13
N GLY A 670 -13.42 60.49 9.52
CA GLY A 670 -12.56 60.92 8.42
C GLY A 670 -12.90 60.34 7.04
N GLY A 671 -14.02 59.64 6.89
CA GLY A 671 -14.55 59.21 5.59
C GLY A 671 -15.07 60.38 4.74
N ASN A 672 -15.08 60.20 3.42
CA ASN A 672 -15.46 61.25 2.47
C ASN A 672 -16.98 61.40 2.24
N GLY A 673 -17.82 60.60 2.92
CA GLY A 673 -19.28 60.68 2.83
C GLY A 673 -19.89 60.15 1.54
N SER A 674 -19.10 59.57 0.62
CA SER A 674 -19.61 58.99 -0.63
C SER A 674 -20.53 57.76 -0.42
N ARG A 675 -20.52 57.18 0.79
CA ARG A 675 -21.39 56.09 1.23
C ARG A 675 -21.88 56.35 2.65
N THR A 676 -23.06 55.83 2.99
CA THR A 676 -23.70 55.99 4.31
C THR A 676 -23.26 54.94 5.33
N GLY A 677 -22.51 53.91 4.93
CA GLY A 677 -21.92 52.95 5.85
C GLY A 677 -20.92 53.61 6.80
N THR A 678 -20.74 53.05 7.99
CA THR A 678 -19.92 53.67 9.06
C THR A 678 -19.25 52.63 9.95
N PHE A 679 -18.30 53.10 10.77
CA PHE A 679 -17.78 52.33 11.91
C PHE A 679 -18.68 52.51 13.14
N GLY A 680 -18.86 51.43 13.89
CA GLY A 680 -19.53 51.40 15.20
C GLY A 680 -18.59 50.93 16.32
N GLY A 681 -19.10 50.87 17.54
CA GLY A 681 -18.30 50.45 18.72
C GLY A 681 -17.22 51.48 19.07
N ALA A 682 -15.95 51.04 19.17
CA ALA A 682 -14.82 51.93 19.40
C ALA A 682 -14.51 52.87 18.21
N GLY A 683 -15.16 52.66 17.06
CA GLY A 683 -15.00 53.50 15.87
C GLY A 683 -13.64 53.31 15.18
N ALA A 684 -13.23 54.32 14.42
CA ALA A 684 -11.95 54.34 13.69
C ALA A 684 -11.20 55.65 13.90
N ASN A 685 -9.88 55.61 13.77
CA ASN A 685 -9.06 56.81 13.64
C ASN A 685 -9.25 57.44 12.26
N ASN A 686 -8.93 58.73 12.12
CA ASN A 686 -8.90 59.38 10.82
C ASN A 686 -7.93 58.64 9.87
N PRO A 687 -8.28 58.44 8.59
CA PRO A 687 -7.45 57.73 7.64
C PRO A 687 -6.06 58.35 7.50
N LEU A 688 -5.05 57.49 7.41
CA LEU A 688 -3.70 57.85 7.00
C LEU A 688 -3.43 57.41 5.56
N PRO A 689 -2.46 58.01 4.86
CA PRO A 689 -2.04 57.56 3.54
C PRO A 689 -1.66 56.07 3.52
N LEU A 690 -1.99 55.37 2.43
CA LEU A 690 -1.74 53.92 2.33
C LEU A 690 -0.25 53.54 2.50
N ASN A 691 0.67 54.39 2.03
CA ASN A 691 2.11 54.14 2.15
C ASN A 691 2.65 54.20 3.59
N GLN A 692 1.84 54.62 4.55
CA GLN A 692 2.14 54.58 5.99
C GLN A 692 1.60 53.33 6.68
N ALA A 693 0.89 52.45 5.95
CA ALA A 693 0.38 51.21 6.51
C ALA A 693 1.53 50.35 7.06
N PRO A 694 1.40 49.81 8.29
CA PRO A 694 2.36 48.86 8.82
C PRO A 694 2.54 47.67 7.86
N PRO A 695 3.75 47.11 7.73
CA PRO A 695 3.98 46.00 6.83
C PRO A 695 3.13 44.78 7.20
N LEU A 696 2.73 44.04 6.17
CA LEU A 696 2.22 42.68 6.35
C LEU A 696 3.41 41.75 6.56
N ASP A 697 3.42 41.01 7.66
CA ASP A 697 4.53 40.11 7.97
C ASP A 697 4.58 38.94 6.96
N GLY A 698 5.71 38.24 6.93
CA GLY A 698 5.87 37.05 6.08
C GLY A 698 4.77 36.00 6.29
N PRO A 699 4.48 35.15 5.28
CA PRO A 699 3.49 34.07 5.37
C PRO A 699 3.64 33.24 6.64
N GLY A 700 2.60 33.25 7.48
CA GLY A 700 2.53 32.42 8.67
C GLY A 700 3.53 32.73 9.78
N ALA A 701 4.14 33.92 9.77
CA ALA A 701 4.96 34.41 10.89
C ALA A 701 4.08 34.74 12.10
N LYS A 702 4.42 34.16 13.25
CA LYS A 702 3.92 34.59 14.56
C LYS A 702 4.65 35.89 14.92
N LEU A 703 3.91 36.88 15.44
CA LEU A 703 4.56 38.04 16.05
C LEU A 703 5.27 37.61 17.33
#